data_AF-A0A7Y4XAW1-F1
#
_entry.id   AF-A0A7Y4XAW1-F1
#
_cell.length_a   1.000
_cell.length_b   1.000
_cell.length_c   1.000
_cell.angle_alpha   90.00
_cell.angle_beta   90.00
_cell.angle_gamma   90.00
#
_symmetry.space_group_name_H-M   'P 1'
#
loop_
_entity.id
_entity.type
_entity.pdbx_description
1 polymer ?
#
loop_
_entity_poly.entity_id
_entity_poly.type
_entity_poly.pdbx_seq_one_letter_code
_entity_poly.pdbx_strand_id
1 'polypeptide(L)'
;MKKLYCGILTLFFSLCAYGQPTAQYRGFWVDTFNTALNNHNDVVKVISECRAARCNALFVQVRRRGDSWYRNSLEPLADRTPIEAGFDPLADLIREAHTNAIEVHAFVIIGAIWNGNPTATPPRLPEDPRHAFNQHGFNANTGKLYEGRDNWLTRTLLPDDSTISFNGHRLGNDFWIDLGHPDAAAYTHDVLLHLVRNYDLDGLHLDRIRYPDFSGTLNGGVSSGYNETSVARFKRRYGITDAAPPATNDARWQQWRRDQVTNFVRSVYLNAIAIKPRIVISAATIVYGGGPTTEAAWANAEAYWRVFQDWRAWMEEGILDLNVPMNYKREHTASNVPLLDTWAEYLKNHSYDRVTAHGLGVYLNSIEGTLRQIRKAVAPSARGNLSSGVVFFSHANTNEAVTANPLSLPTANRDTPRRSFAEFAAALTTGKSVDGATLYEDTAANPNAVFAQVASAPVLSWKANPMTGHLMGKVLAETSLIPFDSVEVTITRAGDGTPHPVRGRLQVKTPTDGNGFYGAVDLAPGQYVVAFTPMSGVRFNAPSLFTIETGRVTEADIRLPANPLFSSFTTVSAASYSERAVAPGSMAAGFGANLASMVGVANSLPLPVELAGASVSIADSRGVIHRAGLFFVSPNQINFLIPDEAALGFARIGIGRGVLNLNLDRVAPGLFSANGNGQGVAVAFARRVKADGSFVNEAIAQFDAAQNRFVPLAIDLGSANEQVFLILYGTGFKRRSDLAQVQAHLGGLSAEVLYAGAQGELAGLDQLNLLLPRALAGRGDVTVTLMADGFPSNAVQIRIK
;
A
#
# COMPACT_ATOMS: atom_id res chain seq x y z
N MET A 1 50.67 -63.36 -33.51
CA MET A 1 50.50 -62.14 -32.68
C MET A 1 50.40 -60.93 -33.64
N LYS A 2 49.32 -60.82 -34.43
CA LYS A 2 48.11 -59.93 -34.28
C LYS A 2 48.49 -58.43 -34.19
N LYS A 3 49.00 -57.77 -35.24
CA LYS A 3 48.37 -57.16 -36.46
C LYS A 3 47.28 -56.09 -36.23
N LEU A 4 47.72 -54.83 -36.31
CA LEU A 4 47.21 -53.66 -37.06
C LEU A 4 45.82 -53.79 -37.74
N TYR A 5 44.93 -52.80 -37.55
CA TYR A 5 44.22 -52.02 -38.59
C TYR A 5 43.21 -51.06 -37.92
N CYS A 6 43.48 -49.76 -38.04
CA CYS A 6 42.52 -48.68 -37.78
C CYS A 6 41.96 -48.26 -39.15
N GLY A 7 40.65 -48.36 -39.34
CA GLY A 7 39.99 -48.04 -40.61
C GLY A 7 38.48 -48.22 -40.57
N ILE A 8 37.78 -47.09 -40.50
CA ILE A 8 36.49 -46.76 -41.12
C ILE A 8 35.37 -47.80 -41.00
N LEU A 9 34.36 -47.48 -40.18
CA LEU A 9 32.96 -47.72 -40.57
C LEU A 9 32.05 -46.63 -40.00
N THR A 10 31.83 -45.61 -40.82
CA THR A 10 30.70 -44.69 -40.73
C THR A 10 29.42 -45.50 -40.96
N LEU A 11 28.60 -45.68 -39.92
CA LEU A 11 27.22 -46.15 -40.11
C LEU A 11 26.26 -45.06 -39.61
N PHE A 12 25.49 -44.55 -40.57
CA PHE A 12 24.42 -43.59 -40.43
C PHE A 12 23.42 -44.02 -39.34
N PHE A 13 23.31 -43.21 -38.28
CA PHE A 13 22.04 -42.95 -37.63
C PHE A 13 21.73 -41.46 -37.80
N SER A 14 21.07 -41.12 -38.91
CA SER A 14 20.25 -39.91 -38.97
C SER A 14 19.06 -40.11 -38.04
N LEU A 15 19.28 -39.93 -36.75
CA LEU A 15 18.20 -39.56 -35.85
C LEU A 15 17.83 -38.13 -36.23
N CYS A 16 16.67 -37.99 -36.88
CA CYS A 16 15.97 -36.71 -36.96
C CYS A 16 15.96 -36.10 -35.57
N ALA A 17 16.77 -35.06 -35.36
CA ALA A 17 16.59 -34.17 -34.23
C ALA A 17 15.22 -33.51 -34.43
N TYR A 18 14.18 -34.09 -33.84
CA TYR A 18 12.95 -33.37 -33.57
C TYR A 18 13.36 -32.19 -32.68
N GLY A 19 13.57 -31.03 -33.29
CA GLY A 19 13.78 -29.79 -32.57
C GLY A 19 12.62 -29.62 -31.59
N GLN A 20 12.94 -29.29 -30.34
CA GLN A 20 11.91 -28.97 -29.35
C GLN A 20 10.96 -27.93 -29.94
N PRO A 21 9.62 -28.11 -29.81
CA PRO A 21 8.67 -27.12 -30.27
C PRO A 21 9.02 -25.74 -29.70
N THR A 22 8.97 -24.70 -30.52
CA THR A 22 9.18 -23.33 -30.05
C THR A 22 8.21 -23.02 -28.90
N ALA A 23 8.71 -22.51 -27.78
CA ALA A 23 7.89 -22.07 -26.67
C ALA A 23 7.32 -20.68 -26.99
N GLN A 24 6.02 -20.59 -27.24
CA GLN A 24 5.35 -19.35 -27.62
C GLN A 24 3.85 -19.40 -27.30
N TYR A 25 3.34 -18.34 -26.66
CA TYR A 25 1.91 -18.11 -26.56
C TYR A 25 1.34 -17.78 -27.94
N ARG A 26 0.38 -18.59 -28.37
CA ARG A 26 -0.43 -18.35 -29.56
C ARG A 26 -1.87 -18.51 -29.16
N GLY A 27 -2.57 -17.40 -28.98
CA GLY A 27 -3.90 -17.48 -28.40
C GLY A 27 -4.93 -16.56 -29.01
N PHE A 28 -6.16 -16.77 -28.57
CA PHE A 28 -7.29 -15.92 -28.90
C PHE A 28 -7.97 -15.44 -27.63
N TRP A 29 -8.38 -14.17 -27.63
CA TRP A 29 -9.49 -13.76 -26.79
C TRP A 29 -10.80 -14.24 -27.42
N VAL A 30 -11.57 -14.98 -26.63
CA VAL A 30 -12.89 -15.49 -27.00
C VAL A 30 -13.93 -14.69 -26.23
N ASP A 31 -14.52 -13.67 -26.88
CA ASP A 31 -15.54 -12.83 -26.28
C ASP A 31 -16.93 -13.48 -26.40
N THR A 32 -17.72 -13.44 -25.32
CA THR A 32 -19.09 -14.00 -25.28
C THR A 32 -20.14 -13.00 -25.78
N PHE A 33 -19.70 -11.86 -26.35
CA PHE A 33 -20.56 -10.98 -27.13
C PHE A 33 -20.80 -11.54 -28.53
N ASN A 34 -19.77 -12.12 -29.15
CA ASN A 34 -19.79 -12.56 -30.55
C ASN A 34 -19.47 -14.05 -30.73
N THR A 35 -19.03 -14.75 -29.69
CA THR A 35 -18.80 -16.20 -29.70
C THR A 35 -19.82 -16.89 -28.79
N ALA A 36 -20.57 -17.84 -29.34
CA ALA A 36 -21.44 -18.68 -28.53
C ALA A 36 -20.61 -19.70 -27.74
N LEU A 37 -21.04 -19.99 -26.51
CA LEU A 37 -20.51 -21.04 -25.64
C LEU A 37 -21.69 -21.68 -24.89
N ASN A 38 -22.81 -21.87 -25.58
CA ASN A 38 -24.09 -22.15 -24.93
C ASN A 38 -24.33 -23.66 -24.76
N ASN A 39 -23.61 -24.50 -25.50
CA ASN A 39 -23.68 -25.95 -25.50
C ASN A 39 -22.32 -26.55 -25.90
N HIS A 40 -22.22 -27.88 -25.86
CA HIS A 40 -20.98 -28.60 -26.18
C HIS A 40 -20.47 -28.37 -27.62
N ASN A 41 -21.35 -28.27 -28.62
CA ASN A 41 -20.92 -28.05 -30.00
C ASN A 41 -20.26 -26.69 -30.20
N ASP A 42 -20.76 -25.67 -29.50
CA ASP A 42 -20.14 -24.34 -29.48
C ASP A 42 -18.71 -24.41 -28.93
N VAL A 43 -18.51 -25.14 -27.83
CA VAL A 43 -17.19 -25.37 -27.22
C VAL A 43 -16.25 -26.09 -28.20
N VAL A 44 -16.69 -27.22 -28.75
CA VAL A 44 -15.90 -28.01 -29.72
C VAL A 44 -15.50 -27.17 -30.93
N LYS A 45 -16.38 -26.29 -31.42
CA LYS A 45 -16.07 -25.37 -32.51
C LYS A 45 -14.87 -24.48 -32.17
N VAL A 46 -14.89 -23.80 -31.02
CA VAL A 46 -13.80 -22.92 -30.57
C VAL A 46 -12.48 -23.70 -30.43
N ILE A 47 -12.52 -24.91 -29.85
CA ILE A 47 -11.33 -25.76 -29.73
C ILE A 47 -10.78 -26.16 -31.10
N SER A 48 -11.65 -26.57 -32.03
CA SER A 48 -11.25 -26.97 -33.39
C SER A 48 -10.61 -25.82 -34.18
N GLU A 49 -11.15 -24.61 -34.03
CA GLU A 49 -10.65 -23.39 -34.66
C GLU A 49 -9.30 -22.98 -34.09
N CYS A 50 -9.12 -23.05 -32.76
CA CYS A 50 -7.83 -22.85 -32.10
C CYS A 50 -6.75 -23.81 -32.66
N ARG A 51 -7.08 -25.10 -32.81
CA ARG A 51 -6.17 -26.10 -33.37
C ARG A 51 -5.85 -25.88 -34.84
N ALA A 52 -6.85 -25.51 -35.64
CA ALA A 52 -6.65 -25.21 -37.07
C ALA A 52 -5.66 -24.06 -37.26
N ALA A 53 -5.69 -23.06 -36.37
CA ALA A 53 -4.74 -21.95 -36.35
C ALA A 53 -3.40 -22.27 -35.66
N ARG A 54 -3.18 -23.51 -35.18
CA ARG A 54 -2.01 -23.93 -34.37
C ARG A 54 -1.76 -23.04 -33.16
N CYS A 55 -2.84 -22.62 -32.52
CA CYS A 55 -2.84 -21.89 -31.26
C CYS A 55 -2.91 -22.88 -30.08
N ASN A 56 -2.48 -22.42 -28.90
CA ASN A 56 -2.27 -23.23 -27.69
C ASN A 56 -2.83 -22.60 -26.40
N ALA A 57 -3.43 -21.42 -26.47
CA ALA A 57 -4.06 -20.77 -25.32
C ALA A 57 -5.37 -20.06 -25.71
N LEU A 58 -6.40 -20.19 -24.89
CA LEU A 58 -7.67 -19.50 -25.04
C LEU A 58 -7.95 -18.63 -23.82
N PHE A 59 -8.13 -17.33 -24.07
CA PHE A 59 -8.51 -16.33 -23.08
C PHE A 59 -10.02 -16.11 -23.18
N VAL A 60 -10.80 -16.92 -22.46
CA VAL A 60 -12.25 -17.03 -22.68
C VAL A 60 -13.04 -16.18 -21.70
N GLN A 61 -13.89 -15.31 -22.22
CA GLN A 61 -14.69 -14.39 -21.41
C GLN A 61 -15.74 -15.16 -20.60
N VAL A 62 -15.50 -15.33 -19.31
CA VAL A 62 -16.39 -16.06 -18.40
C VAL A 62 -17.18 -15.14 -17.47
N ARG A 63 -16.75 -13.88 -17.36
CA ARG A 63 -17.43 -12.79 -16.65
C ARG A 63 -17.48 -11.55 -17.53
N ARG A 64 -18.68 -11.05 -17.84
CA ARG A 64 -18.87 -9.94 -18.77
C ARG A 64 -19.33 -8.66 -18.07
N ARG A 65 -20.41 -8.74 -17.29
CA ARG A 65 -21.03 -7.63 -16.57
C ARG A 65 -21.72 -8.15 -15.31
N GLY A 66 -20.94 -8.52 -14.29
CA GLY A 66 -21.51 -9.07 -13.04
C GLY A 66 -22.27 -10.39 -13.21
N ASP A 67 -22.01 -11.08 -14.31
CA ASP A 67 -22.65 -12.31 -14.75
C ASP A 67 -21.62 -13.40 -15.04
N SER A 68 -22.09 -14.64 -15.19
CA SER A 68 -21.23 -15.83 -15.33
C SER A 68 -21.62 -16.71 -16.52
N TRP A 69 -20.59 -17.23 -17.20
CA TRP A 69 -20.66 -18.34 -18.16
C TRP A 69 -20.22 -19.67 -17.51
N TYR A 70 -20.54 -19.84 -16.23
CA TYR A 70 -20.17 -21.01 -15.43
C TYR A 70 -21.15 -21.14 -14.27
N ARG A 71 -21.48 -22.37 -13.85
CA ARG A 71 -22.60 -22.61 -12.92
C ARG A 71 -22.22 -22.47 -11.46
N ASN A 72 -21.03 -22.92 -11.08
CA ASN A 72 -20.53 -22.78 -9.71
C ASN A 72 -19.97 -21.37 -9.51
N SER A 73 -20.88 -20.41 -9.40
CA SER A 73 -20.59 -18.98 -9.40
C SER A 73 -21.21 -18.26 -8.20
N LEU A 74 -20.54 -17.23 -7.70
CA LEU A 74 -21.12 -16.26 -6.76
C LEU A 74 -22.03 -15.24 -7.48
N GLU A 75 -21.87 -15.10 -8.80
CA GLU A 75 -22.66 -14.25 -9.67
C GLU A 75 -23.72 -15.06 -10.42
N PRO A 76 -24.84 -14.45 -10.81
CA PRO A 76 -25.86 -15.12 -11.60
C PRO A 76 -25.33 -15.51 -13.00
N LEU A 77 -26.02 -16.45 -13.64
CA LEU A 77 -25.79 -16.72 -15.06
C LEU A 77 -26.20 -15.50 -15.89
N ALA A 78 -25.62 -15.37 -17.07
CA ALA A 78 -25.91 -14.26 -17.97
C ALA A 78 -27.37 -14.20 -18.40
N ASP A 79 -27.98 -13.02 -18.21
CA ASP A 79 -29.34 -12.72 -18.64
C ASP A 79 -29.52 -13.02 -20.13
N ARG A 80 -30.70 -13.56 -20.47
CA ARG A 80 -31.16 -13.72 -21.86
C ARG A 80 -30.18 -14.44 -22.78
N THR A 81 -29.31 -15.25 -22.19
CA THR A 81 -28.34 -16.07 -22.92
C THR A 81 -28.85 -17.52 -22.92
N PRO A 82 -29.00 -18.16 -24.08
CA PRO A 82 -29.63 -19.47 -24.20
C PRO A 82 -28.65 -20.62 -23.84
N ILE A 83 -28.01 -20.55 -22.67
CA ILE A 83 -27.16 -21.63 -22.16
C ILE A 83 -28.05 -22.87 -21.92
N GLU A 84 -27.65 -24.00 -22.48
CA GLU A 84 -28.38 -25.27 -22.38
C GLU A 84 -28.64 -25.64 -20.90
N ALA A 85 -29.85 -26.12 -20.61
CA ALA A 85 -30.22 -26.48 -19.26
C ALA A 85 -29.33 -27.62 -18.73
N GLY A 86 -28.72 -27.42 -17.55
CA GLY A 86 -27.77 -28.37 -16.97
C GLY A 86 -26.32 -28.18 -17.43
N PHE A 87 -26.08 -27.43 -18.50
CA PHE A 87 -24.75 -27.24 -19.07
C PHE A 87 -23.93 -26.19 -18.30
N ASP A 88 -22.66 -26.50 -18.04
CA ASP A 88 -21.66 -25.57 -17.50
C ASP A 88 -20.62 -25.29 -18.60
N PRO A 89 -20.69 -24.11 -19.27
CA PRO A 89 -19.82 -23.80 -20.39
C PRO A 89 -18.33 -23.85 -20.06
N LEU A 90 -17.92 -23.34 -18.90
CA LEU A 90 -16.51 -23.29 -18.52
C LEU A 90 -15.97 -24.67 -18.17
N ALA A 91 -16.73 -25.48 -17.44
CA ALA A 91 -16.31 -26.84 -17.11
C ALA A 91 -16.12 -27.71 -18.37
N ASP A 92 -17.02 -27.55 -19.36
CA ASP A 92 -16.92 -28.26 -20.63
C ASP A 92 -15.71 -27.79 -21.46
N LEU A 93 -15.54 -26.48 -21.57
CA LEU A 93 -14.41 -25.85 -22.26
C LEU A 93 -13.06 -26.32 -21.70
N ILE A 94 -12.89 -26.34 -20.38
CA ILE A 94 -11.64 -26.78 -19.75
C ILE A 94 -11.33 -28.23 -20.14
N ARG A 95 -12.32 -29.12 -20.02
CA ARG A 95 -12.14 -30.55 -20.35
C ARG A 95 -11.74 -30.76 -21.81
N GLU A 96 -12.43 -30.10 -22.73
CA GLU A 96 -12.17 -30.22 -24.16
C GLU A 96 -10.81 -29.58 -24.55
N ALA A 97 -10.48 -28.42 -23.97
CA ALA A 97 -9.21 -27.75 -24.22
C ALA A 97 -8.01 -28.57 -23.73
N HIS A 98 -8.07 -29.10 -22.51
CA HIS A 98 -6.98 -29.89 -21.91
C HIS A 98 -6.73 -31.18 -22.67
N THR A 99 -7.77 -31.85 -23.16
CA THR A 99 -7.65 -33.03 -24.04
C THR A 99 -6.89 -32.71 -25.35
N ASN A 100 -6.89 -31.44 -25.74
CA ASN A 100 -6.23 -30.93 -26.93
C ASN A 100 -4.93 -30.14 -26.64
N ALA A 101 -4.42 -30.20 -25.40
CA ALA A 101 -3.25 -29.46 -24.94
C ALA A 101 -3.33 -27.93 -25.19
N ILE A 102 -4.52 -27.37 -24.96
CA ILE A 102 -4.80 -25.93 -25.01
C ILE A 102 -5.02 -25.42 -23.59
N GLU A 103 -4.29 -24.37 -23.21
CA GLU A 103 -4.49 -23.69 -21.93
C GLU A 103 -5.80 -22.88 -21.94
N VAL A 104 -6.53 -22.90 -20.83
CA VAL A 104 -7.72 -22.08 -20.60
C VAL A 104 -7.44 -21.02 -19.55
N HIS A 105 -7.48 -19.77 -20.00
CA HIS A 105 -7.35 -18.58 -19.18
C HIS A 105 -8.73 -17.94 -19.04
N ALA A 106 -9.27 -17.90 -17.83
CA ALA A 106 -10.55 -17.26 -17.56
C ALA A 106 -10.43 -15.74 -17.72
N PHE A 107 -10.91 -15.21 -18.84
CA PHE A 107 -11.00 -13.78 -19.10
C PHE A 107 -12.21 -13.23 -18.33
N VAL A 108 -11.90 -12.34 -17.38
CA VAL A 108 -12.87 -11.65 -16.53
C VAL A 108 -12.81 -10.15 -16.78
N ILE A 109 -13.96 -9.54 -17.07
CA ILE A 109 -14.12 -8.09 -16.99
C ILE A 109 -14.18 -7.72 -15.51
N ILE A 110 -13.31 -6.82 -15.02
CA ILE A 110 -13.27 -6.47 -13.58
C ILE A 110 -14.34 -5.45 -13.21
N GLY A 111 -14.29 -4.27 -13.82
CA GLY A 111 -15.03 -3.12 -13.32
C GLY A 111 -16.47 -2.94 -13.84
N ALA A 112 -16.75 -3.27 -15.11
CA ALA A 112 -18.10 -3.06 -15.67
C ALA A 112 -19.07 -4.14 -15.19
N ILE A 113 -20.24 -3.74 -14.70
CA ILE A 113 -21.24 -4.67 -14.14
C ILE A 113 -22.64 -4.54 -14.74
N TRP A 114 -23.00 -3.45 -15.44
CA TRP A 114 -24.31 -3.37 -16.08
C TRP A 114 -24.31 -2.35 -17.21
N ASN A 115 -25.22 -2.45 -18.19
CA ASN A 115 -25.35 -1.45 -19.26
C ASN A 115 -26.80 -1.07 -19.61
N GLY A 116 -27.79 -1.75 -19.04
CA GLY A 116 -29.19 -1.44 -19.25
C GLY A 116 -29.58 -0.11 -18.59
N ASN A 117 -30.52 0.61 -19.19
CA ASN A 117 -31.09 1.80 -18.56
C ASN A 117 -32.14 1.36 -17.50
N PRO A 118 -31.85 1.51 -16.19
CA PRO A 118 -32.76 1.09 -15.12
C PRO A 118 -34.06 1.90 -15.05
N THR A 119 -34.13 3.08 -15.69
CA THR A 119 -35.31 3.97 -15.69
C THR A 119 -36.02 4.01 -17.04
N ALA A 120 -35.63 3.17 -18.00
CA ALA A 120 -36.35 3.01 -19.25
C ALA A 120 -37.78 2.46 -19.03
N THR A 121 -38.63 2.56 -20.06
CA THR A 121 -39.96 1.94 -20.05
C THR A 121 -40.03 0.89 -21.17
N PRO A 122 -40.04 -0.42 -20.84
CA PRO A 122 -39.89 -1.01 -19.51
C PRO A 122 -38.44 -0.90 -18.96
N PRO A 123 -38.25 -0.93 -17.63
CA PRO A 123 -36.92 -0.88 -17.01
C PRO A 123 -36.02 -2.01 -17.50
N ARG A 124 -34.74 -1.70 -17.75
CA ARG A 124 -33.73 -2.71 -18.07
C ARG A 124 -32.81 -2.91 -16.87
N LEU A 125 -33.26 -3.75 -15.94
CA LEU A 125 -32.51 -4.25 -14.79
C LEU A 125 -32.04 -5.69 -15.03
N PRO A 126 -30.97 -6.14 -14.33
CA PRO A 126 -30.61 -7.55 -14.29
C PRO A 126 -31.77 -8.40 -13.77
N GLU A 127 -31.97 -9.59 -14.37
CA GLU A 127 -33.09 -10.46 -14.04
C GLU A 127 -32.96 -11.12 -12.66
N ASP A 128 -31.74 -11.51 -12.27
CA ASP A 128 -31.49 -12.11 -10.95
C ASP A 128 -31.31 -11.01 -9.87
N PRO A 129 -32.09 -11.04 -8.76
CA PRO A 129 -31.97 -10.06 -7.68
C PRO A 129 -30.61 -10.08 -6.95
N ARG A 130 -29.84 -11.16 -7.09
CA ARG A 130 -28.48 -11.28 -6.51
C ARG A 130 -27.41 -10.52 -7.29
N HIS A 131 -27.72 -10.06 -8.50
CA HIS A 131 -26.78 -9.33 -9.32
C HIS A 131 -26.29 -8.05 -8.60
N ALA A 132 -24.99 -7.79 -8.58
CA ALA A 132 -24.39 -6.67 -7.81
C ALA A 132 -25.01 -5.31 -8.15
N PHE A 133 -25.40 -5.07 -9.40
CA PHE A 133 -26.09 -3.84 -9.79
C PHE A 133 -27.47 -3.67 -9.11
N ASN A 134 -28.22 -4.75 -8.88
CA ASN A 134 -29.50 -4.71 -8.16
C ASN A 134 -29.30 -4.49 -6.65
N GLN A 135 -28.19 -4.98 -6.09
CA GLN A 135 -27.91 -4.89 -4.66
C GLN A 135 -27.23 -3.58 -4.25
N HIS A 136 -26.40 -3.01 -5.13
CA HIS A 136 -25.48 -1.92 -4.80
C HIS A 136 -25.33 -0.85 -5.90
N GLY A 137 -26.10 -0.94 -6.98
CA GLY A 137 -26.12 0.03 -8.07
C GLY A 137 -27.40 0.85 -8.09
N PHE A 138 -28.53 0.19 -8.36
CA PHE A 138 -29.84 0.82 -8.49
C PHE A 138 -30.89 0.08 -7.66
N ASN A 139 -31.61 0.82 -6.82
CA ASN A 139 -32.68 0.32 -5.98
C ASN A 139 -34.03 0.45 -6.71
N ALA A 140 -34.55 -0.68 -7.19
CA ALA A 140 -35.82 -0.73 -7.93
C ALA A 140 -37.03 -0.30 -7.08
N ASN A 141 -36.97 -0.44 -5.75
CA ASN A 141 -38.07 -0.06 -4.86
C ASN A 141 -38.18 1.45 -4.69
N THR A 142 -37.06 2.18 -4.74
CA THR A 142 -37.02 3.63 -4.60
C THR A 142 -36.91 4.36 -5.94
N GLY A 143 -36.56 3.66 -7.02
CA GLY A 143 -36.31 4.23 -8.33
C GLY A 143 -35.04 5.07 -8.40
N LYS A 144 -34.10 4.87 -7.47
CA LYS A 144 -32.87 5.67 -7.31
C LYS A 144 -31.63 4.79 -7.23
N LEU A 145 -30.47 5.37 -7.48
CA LEU A 145 -29.20 4.74 -7.12
C LEU A 145 -29.09 4.58 -5.60
N TYR A 146 -28.31 3.61 -5.15
CA TYR A 146 -27.89 3.55 -3.74
C TYR A 146 -27.03 4.79 -3.39
N GLU A 147 -26.90 5.08 -2.10
CA GLU A 147 -26.12 6.22 -1.59
C GLU A 147 -25.09 5.75 -0.55
N GLY A 148 -24.06 6.55 -0.31
CA GLY A 148 -23.03 6.25 0.68
C GLY A 148 -22.31 4.93 0.44
N ARG A 149 -22.14 4.14 1.52
CA ARG A 149 -21.39 2.86 1.48
C ARG A 149 -22.09 1.74 0.71
N ASP A 150 -23.41 1.83 0.53
CA ASP A 150 -24.17 0.82 -0.21
C ASP A 150 -24.06 1.01 -1.73
N ASN A 151 -23.59 2.17 -2.19
CA ASN A 151 -23.34 2.44 -3.60
C ASN A 151 -21.92 2.04 -4.01
N TRP A 152 -21.82 0.96 -4.75
CA TRP A 152 -20.53 0.44 -5.23
C TRP A 152 -20.07 1.07 -6.54
N LEU A 153 -20.90 1.90 -7.17
CA LEU A 153 -20.61 2.45 -8.49
C LEU A 153 -19.57 3.56 -8.40
N THR A 154 -18.63 3.54 -9.34
CA THR A 154 -17.75 4.68 -9.58
C THR A 154 -18.53 5.85 -10.16
N ARG A 155 -17.93 7.05 -10.14
CA ARG A 155 -18.59 8.29 -10.56
C ARG A 155 -17.65 9.22 -11.31
N THR A 156 -18.20 10.02 -12.23
CA THR A 156 -17.57 11.24 -12.76
C THR A 156 -18.03 12.50 -12.03
N LEU A 157 -17.19 13.53 -12.01
CA LEU A 157 -17.56 14.89 -11.59
C LEU A 157 -18.15 15.73 -12.72
N LEU A 158 -18.10 15.27 -13.98
CA LEU A 158 -18.71 16.03 -15.06
C LEU A 158 -20.24 16.03 -14.92
N PRO A 159 -20.91 17.13 -15.31
CA PRO A 159 -22.36 17.15 -15.38
C PRO A 159 -22.85 16.03 -16.29
N ASP A 160 -23.93 15.38 -15.91
CA ASP A 160 -24.60 14.44 -16.79
C ASP A 160 -25.14 15.15 -18.05
N ASP A 161 -25.30 14.40 -19.14
CA ASP A 161 -25.98 14.89 -20.32
C ASP A 161 -27.51 14.96 -20.12
N SER A 162 -28.21 15.67 -21.01
CA SER A 162 -29.66 15.88 -20.94
C SER A 162 -30.51 14.67 -21.35
N THR A 163 -29.90 13.54 -21.73
CA THR A 163 -30.60 12.39 -22.31
C THR A 163 -30.68 11.21 -21.36
N ILE A 164 -29.58 10.86 -20.67
CA ILE A 164 -29.55 9.82 -19.62
C ILE A 164 -28.52 10.22 -18.56
N SER A 165 -29.03 10.74 -17.45
CA SER A 165 -28.24 11.23 -16.31
C SER A 165 -28.37 10.29 -15.11
N PHE A 166 -27.24 9.83 -14.58
CA PHE A 166 -27.20 8.99 -13.38
C PHE A 166 -26.26 9.58 -12.33
N ASN A 167 -26.26 10.91 -12.18
CA ASN A 167 -25.38 11.64 -11.27
C ASN A 167 -23.91 11.29 -11.52
N GLY A 168 -23.51 11.08 -12.78
CA GLY A 168 -22.18 10.69 -13.20
C GLY A 168 -21.80 9.22 -12.95
N HIS A 169 -22.72 8.34 -12.53
CA HIS A 169 -22.41 6.93 -12.25
C HIS A 169 -22.42 6.01 -13.48
N ARG A 170 -22.84 6.52 -14.64
CA ARG A 170 -22.76 5.81 -15.91
C ARG A 170 -21.62 6.38 -16.75
N LEU A 171 -20.62 5.56 -17.05
CA LEU A 171 -19.45 5.98 -17.83
C LEU A 171 -19.43 5.24 -19.16
N GLY A 172 -19.61 6.00 -20.24
CA GLY A 172 -19.91 5.43 -21.55
C GLY A 172 -21.25 4.68 -21.50
N ASN A 173 -21.25 3.42 -21.93
CA ASN A 173 -22.46 2.60 -21.94
C ASN A 173 -22.68 1.80 -20.65
N ASP A 174 -21.68 1.73 -19.78
CA ASP A 174 -21.64 0.78 -18.66
C ASP A 174 -21.68 1.50 -17.29
N PHE A 175 -22.23 0.82 -16.29
CA PHE A 175 -22.05 1.09 -14.88
C PHE A 175 -20.88 0.26 -14.37
N TRP A 176 -20.00 0.89 -13.60
CA TRP A 176 -18.76 0.29 -13.14
C TRP A 176 -18.68 0.30 -11.63
N ILE A 177 -18.18 -0.78 -11.03
CA ILE A 177 -17.77 -0.78 -9.63
C ILE A 177 -16.51 0.06 -9.43
N ASP A 178 -16.36 0.65 -8.25
CA ASP A 178 -15.17 1.41 -7.86
C ASP A 178 -14.20 0.54 -7.04
N LEU A 179 -13.00 0.29 -7.56
CA LEU A 179 -11.97 -0.49 -6.83
C LEU A 179 -11.41 0.24 -5.61
N GLY A 180 -11.67 1.54 -5.46
CA GLY A 180 -11.41 2.28 -4.24
C GLY A 180 -12.50 2.08 -3.17
N HIS A 181 -13.62 1.44 -3.50
CA HIS A 181 -14.64 1.07 -2.52
C HIS A 181 -14.29 -0.30 -1.90
N PRO A 182 -14.06 -0.39 -0.57
CA PRO A 182 -13.57 -1.62 0.06
C PRO A 182 -14.50 -2.81 -0.15
N ASP A 183 -15.82 -2.62 0.01
CA ASP A 183 -16.78 -3.72 -0.14
C ASP A 183 -16.93 -4.19 -1.59
N ALA A 184 -16.94 -3.27 -2.57
CA ALA A 184 -16.98 -3.61 -3.98
C ALA A 184 -15.70 -4.33 -4.44
N ALA A 185 -14.53 -3.89 -3.94
CA ALA A 185 -13.26 -4.56 -4.18
C ALA A 185 -13.24 -5.96 -3.55
N ALA A 186 -13.72 -6.12 -2.31
CA ALA A 186 -13.79 -7.42 -1.64
C ALA A 186 -14.72 -8.39 -2.39
N TYR A 187 -15.92 -7.94 -2.76
CA TYR A 187 -16.86 -8.72 -3.57
C TYR A 187 -16.22 -9.22 -4.87
N THR A 188 -15.58 -8.32 -5.62
CA THR A 188 -14.96 -8.67 -6.90
C THR A 188 -13.81 -9.65 -6.71
N HIS A 189 -12.98 -9.41 -5.71
CA HIS A 189 -11.91 -10.32 -5.33
C HIS A 189 -12.42 -11.73 -5.01
N ASP A 190 -13.51 -11.83 -4.25
CA ASP A 190 -14.09 -13.11 -3.84
C ASP A 190 -14.70 -13.87 -5.01
N VAL A 191 -15.35 -13.16 -5.97
CA VAL A 191 -15.79 -13.75 -7.24
C VAL A 191 -14.62 -14.38 -8.00
N LEU A 192 -13.50 -13.66 -8.12
CA LEU A 192 -12.32 -14.15 -8.83
C LEU A 192 -11.69 -15.36 -8.14
N LEU A 193 -11.53 -15.32 -6.82
CA LEU A 193 -10.94 -16.43 -6.08
C LEU A 193 -11.87 -17.64 -5.99
N HIS A 194 -13.19 -17.43 -5.98
CA HIS A 194 -14.16 -18.52 -6.12
C HIS A 194 -13.92 -19.26 -7.44
N LEU A 195 -13.72 -18.54 -8.54
CA LEU A 195 -13.42 -19.14 -9.83
C LEU A 195 -12.11 -19.95 -9.79
N VAL A 196 -11.03 -19.37 -9.25
CA VAL A 196 -9.72 -20.04 -9.12
C VAL A 196 -9.80 -21.32 -8.29
N ARG A 197 -10.58 -21.31 -7.19
CA ARG A 197 -10.74 -22.49 -6.31
C ARG A 197 -11.49 -23.64 -6.98
N ASN A 198 -12.50 -23.32 -7.78
CA ASN A 198 -13.51 -24.29 -8.20
C ASN A 198 -13.36 -24.82 -9.63
N TYR A 199 -12.56 -24.16 -10.48
CA TYR A 199 -12.34 -24.58 -11.87
C TYR A 199 -10.86 -24.82 -12.15
N ASP A 200 -10.54 -25.88 -12.92
CA ASP A 200 -9.17 -26.27 -13.27
C ASP A 200 -8.57 -25.38 -14.37
N LEU A 201 -8.42 -24.11 -14.05
CA LEU A 201 -7.89 -23.08 -14.95
C LEU A 201 -6.36 -23.11 -15.00
N ASP A 202 -5.82 -22.92 -16.20
CA ASP A 202 -4.40 -22.63 -16.41
C ASP A 202 -4.07 -21.18 -16.05
N GLY A 203 -5.03 -20.26 -16.23
CA GLY A 203 -4.86 -18.87 -15.88
C GLY A 203 -6.13 -18.09 -15.53
N LEU A 204 -5.94 -16.98 -14.85
CA LEU A 204 -6.94 -15.93 -14.62
C LEU A 204 -6.49 -14.68 -15.38
N HIS A 205 -7.29 -14.23 -16.32
CA HIS A 205 -6.99 -13.12 -17.21
C HIS A 205 -7.84 -11.89 -16.92
N LEU A 206 -7.20 -10.84 -16.41
CA LEU A 206 -7.83 -9.62 -15.93
C LEU A 206 -7.97 -8.61 -17.09
N ASP A 207 -9.19 -8.38 -17.57
CA ASP A 207 -9.50 -7.29 -18.50
C ASP A 207 -10.24 -6.17 -17.76
N ARG A 208 -10.05 -4.94 -18.24
CA ARG A 208 -10.62 -3.73 -17.63
C ARG A 208 -10.28 -3.61 -16.13
N ILE A 209 -9.11 -4.14 -15.73
CA ILE A 209 -8.49 -3.91 -14.42
C ILE A 209 -7.86 -2.50 -14.40
N ARG A 210 -8.73 -1.50 -14.27
CA ARG A 210 -8.42 -0.06 -14.40
C ARG A 210 -9.66 0.76 -14.05
N TYR A 211 -9.51 2.09 -13.96
CA TYR A 211 -10.68 2.96 -13.99
C TYR A 211 -11.23 3.09 -15.42
N PRO A 212 -12.53 3.44 -15.57
CA PRO A 212 -13.15 3.58 -16.88
C PRO A 212 -12.41 4.60 -17.74
N ASP A 213 -12.35 4.32 -19.05
CA ASP A 213 -11.84 5.29 -20.00
C ASP A 213 -12.79 6.49 -20.04
N PHE A 214 -12.23 7.67 -19.80
CA PHE A 214 -12.99 8.90 -19.76
C PHE A 214 -12.12 10.04 -20.28
N SER A 215 -12.77 11.10 -20.80
CA SER A 215 -12.06 12.24 -21.37
C SER A 215 -11.24 12.98 -20.31
N GLY A 216 -10.03 13.38 -20.68
CA GLY A 216 -9.14 14.18 -19.85
C GLY A 216 -7.87 14.59 -20.62
N THR A 217 -6.98 15.29 -19.95
CA THR A 217 -5.66 15.67 -20.50
C THR A 217 -4.57 15.33 -19.50
N LEU A 218 -3.34 15.12 -19.96
CA LEU A 218 -2.21 14.77 -19.09
C LEU A 218 -2.06 15.73 -17.89
N ASN A 219 -2.21 17.04 -18.12
CA ASN A 219 -2.08 18.06 -17.07
C ASN A 219 -3.40 18.39 -16.34
N GLY A 220 -4.55 18.12 -16.98
CA GLY A 220 -5.88 18.34 -16.40
C GLY A 220 -6.43 17.15 -15.63
N GLY A 221 -5.83 15.96 -15.77
CA GLY A 221 -6.29 14.72 -15.19
C GLY A 221 -7.60 14.21 -15.79
N VAL A 222 -8.22 13.26 -15.09
CA VAL A 222 -9.45 12.57 -15.53
C VAL A 222 -10.48 12.53 -14.42
N SER A 223 -11.73 12.77 -14.82
CA SER A 223 -12.93 12.78 -13.97
C SER A 223 -13.57 11.40 -13.86
N SER A 224 -12.84 10.39 -13.38
CA SER A 224 -13.36 9.05 -13.07
C SER A 224 -12.80 8.57 -11.73
N GLY A 225 -13.53 7.70 -11.01
CA GLY A 225 -13.10 7.20 -9.70
C GLY A 225 -13.59 7.99 -8.49
N TYR A 226 -14.63 8.81 -8.66
CA TYR A 226 -15.14 9.72 -7.62
C TYR A 226 -16.29 9.13 -6.80
N ASN A 227 -16.28 7.81 -6.55
CA ASN A 227 -17.18 7.23 -5.55
C ASN A 227 -16.97 7.91 -4.18
N GLU A 228 -18.05 8.20 -3.47
CA GLU A 228 -18.03 8.97 -2.22
C GLU A 228 -17.19 8.28 -1.13
N THR A 229 -17.30 6.95 -1.01
CA THR A 229 -16.49 6.16 -0.08
C THR A 229 -15.01 6.24 -0.45
N SER A 230 -14.66 6.12 -1.74
CA SER A 230 -13.28 6.26 -2.23
C SER A 230 -12.69 7.64 -1.93
N VAL A 231 -13.45 8.70 -2.19
CA VAL A 231 -13.05 10.08 -1.89
C VAL A 231 -12.85 10.29 -0.39
N ALA A 232 -13.74 9.77 0.45
CA ALA A 232 -13.62 9.86 1.91
C ALA A 232 -12.36 9.12 2.43
N ARG A 233 -12.03 7.96 1.87
CA ARG A 233 -10.79 7.22 2.19
C ARG A 233 -9.54 8.02 1.82
N PHE A 234 -9.50 8.57 0.61
CA PHE A 234 -8.40 9.44 0.20
C PHE A 234 -8.25 10.67 1.10
N LYS A 235 -9.34 11.38 1.38
CA LYS A 235 -9.33 12.56 2.25
C LYS A 235 -8.79 12.22 3.64
N ARG A 236 -9.26 11.11 4.23
CA ARG A 236 -8.76 10.61 5.51
C ARG A 236 -7.25 10.29 5.47
N ARG A 237 -6.77 9.65 4.40
CA ARG A 237 -5.33 9.33 4.23
C ARG A 237 -4.44 10.58 4.25
N TYR A 238 -4.92 11.68 3.69
CA TYR A 238 -4.15 12.92 3.56
C TYR A 238 -4.58 14.04 4.52
N GLY A 239 -5.43 13.74 5.50
CA GLY A 239 -5.92 14.72 6.48
C GLY A 239 -6.71 15.90 5.87
N ILE A 240 -7.38 15.67 4.74
CA ILE A 240 -8.12 16.71 4.01
C ILE A 240 -9.52 16.85 4.61
N THR A 241 -9.87 18.05 5.08
CA THR A 241 -11.19 18.35 5.69
C THR A 241 -12.13 19.13 4.77
N ASP A 242 -11.67 19.55 3.59
CA ASP A 242 -12.50 20.23 2.59
C ASP A 242 -13.70 19.35 2.19
N ALA A 243 -14.87 19.96 2.02
CA ALA A 243 -16.06 19.30 1.50
C ALA A 243 -15.91 18.94 0.01
N ALA A 244 -15.21 19.76 -0.79
CA ALA A 244 -15.02 19.53 -2.22
C ALA A 244 -14.24 18.24 -2.53
N PRO A 245 -14.56 17.50 -3.62
CA PRO A 245 -13.76 16.37 -4.06
C PRO A 245 -12.37 16.82 -4.52
N PRO A 246 -11.34 15.95 -4.49
CA PRO A 246 -10.01 16.31 -4.97
C PRO A 246 -10.02 16.71 -6.45
N ALA A 247 -9.21 17.70 -6.81
CA ALA A 247 -9.04 18.11 -8.19
C ALA A 247 -8.60 16.93 -9.07
N THR A 248 -9.07 16.88 -10.33
CA THR A 248 -8.78 15.78 -11.26
C THR A 248 -7.29 15.59 -11.53
N ASN A 249 -6.51 16.67 -11.42
CA ASN A 249 -5.06 16.69 -11.59
C ASN A 249 -4.26 16.66 -10.27
N ASP A 250 -4.89 16.53 -9.09
CA ASP A 250 -4.14 16.35 -7.83
C ASP A 250 -3.26 15.09 -7.95
N ALA A 251 -1.94 15.27 -7.89
CA ALA A 251 -0.97 14.20 -8.05
C ALA A 251 -1.14 13.09 -7.01
N ARG A 252 -1.55 13.44 -5.78
CA ARG A 252 -1.83 12.46 -4.71
C ARG A 252 -3.06 11.64 -5.04
N TRP A 253 -4.10 12.25 -5.59
CA TRP A 253 -5.33 11.54 -5.99
C TRP A 253 -5.10 10.61 -7.19
N GLN A 254 -4.32 11.06 -8.17
CA GLN A 254 -3.90 10.21 -9.28
C GLN A 254 -3.08 9.00 -8.82
N GLN A 255 -2.12 9.21 -7.91
CA GLN A 255 -1.34 8.11 -7.35
C GLN A 255 -2.20 7.18 -6.51
N TRP A 256 -3.06 7.71 -5.64
CA TRP A 256 -3.94 6.91 -4.80
C TRP A 256 -4.86 5.99 -5.60
N ARG A 257 -5.39 6.46 -6.74
CA ARG A 257 -6.17 5.64 -7.68
C ARG A 257 -5.33 4.51 -8.30
N ARG A 258 -4.09 4.78 -8.73
CA ARG A 258 -3.16 3.72 -9.18
C ARG A 258 -2.88 2.70 -8.09
N ASP A 259 -2.71 3.16 -6.84
CA ASP A 259 -2.47 2.30 -5.70
C ASP A 259 -3.66 1.36 -5.44
N GLN A 260 -4.91 1.83 -5.64
CA GLN A 260 -6.10 0.96 -5.47
C GLN A 260 -6.11 -0.19 -6.48
N VAL A 261 -5.86 0.11 -7.76
CA VAL A 261 -5.81 -0.92 -8.82
C VAL A 261 -4.62 -1.87 -8.58
N THR A 262 -3.46 -1.34 -8.24
CA THR A 262 -2.23 -2.12 -8.00
C THR A 262 -2.37 -3.04 -6.79
N ASN A 263 -2.94 -2.55 -5.69
CA ASN A 263 -3.19 -3.36 -4.50
C ASN A 263 -4.21 -4.48 -4.78
N PHE A 264 -5.23 -4.20 -5.59
CA PHE A 264 -6.18 -5.24 -6.02
C PHE A 264 -5.48 -6.34 -6.84
N VAL A 265 -4.66 -5.98 -7.83
CA VAL A 265 -3.87 -6.95 -8.62
C VAL A 265 -2.97 -7.78 -7.71
N ARG A 266 -2.25 -7.14 -6.79
CA ARG A 266 -1.39 -7.83 -5.82
C ARG A 266 -2.16 -8.81 -4.93
N SER A 267 -3.34 -8.41 -4.47
CA SER A 267 -4.21 -9.24 -3.64
C SER A 267 -4.68 -10.47 -4.39
N VAL A 268 -5.20 -10.29 -5.61
CA VAL A 268 -5.61 -11.39 -6.48
C VAL A 268 -4.43 -12.31 -6.78
N TYR A 269 -3.26 -11.76 -7.10
CA TYR A 269 -2.05 -12.54 -7.40
C TYR A 269 -1.66 -13.46 -6.25
N LEU A 270 -1.41 -12.88 -5.06
CA LEU A 270 -0.93 -13.61 -3.89
C LEU A 270 -1.93 -14.66 -3.43
N ASN A 271 -3.22 -14.33 -3.38
CA ASN A 271 -4.23 -15.30 -2.99
C ASN A 271 -4.40 -16.40 -4.04
N ALA A 272 -4.37 -16.08 -5.34
CA ALA A 272 -4.53 -17.09 -6.39
C ALA A 272 -3.36 -18.09 -6.39
N ILE A 273 -2.12 -17.65 -6.25
CA ILE A 273 -0.97 -18.56 -6.18
C ILE A 273 -0.88 -19.31 -4.84
N ALA A 274 -1.48 -18.78 -3.76
CA ALA A 274 -1.63 -19.53 -2.51
C ALA A 274 -2.58 -20.74 -2.69
N ILE A 275 -3.65 -20.57 -3.48
CA ILE A 275 -4.62 -21.63 -3.80
C ILE A 275 -4.08 -22.60 -4.86
N LYS A 276 -3.55 -22.05 -5.96
CA LYS A 276 -3.02 -22.79 -7.12
C LYS A 276 -1.66 -22.22 -7.53
N PRO A 277 -0.53 -22.72 -7.00
CA PRO A 277 0.80 -22.12 -7.22
C PRO A 277 1.23 -21.97 -8.69
N ARG A 278 0.67 -22.80 -9.58
CA ARG A 278 0.97 -22.79 -11.02
C ARG A 278 0.03 -21.94 -11.86
N ILE A 279 -1.06 -21.41 -11.31
CA ILE A 279 -2.00 -20.59 -12.09
C ILE A 279 -1.30 -19.34 -12.63
N VAL A 280 -1.54 -19.02 -13.90
CA VAL A 280 -1.02 -17.81 -14.56
C VAL A 280 -1.96 -16.64 -14.32
N ILE A 281 -1.48 -15.57 -13.68
CA ILE A 281 -2.22 -14.32 -13.58
C ILE A 281 -1.80 -13.43 -14.74
N SER A 282 -2.74 -13.13 -15.63
CA SER A 282 -2.50 -12.34 -16.82
C SER A 282 -3.45 -11.15 -16.91
N ALA A 283 -3.14 -10.16 -17.76
CA ALA A 283 -3.99 -8.98 -17.91
C ALA A 283 -3.99 -8.43 -19.34
N ALA A 284 -5.16 -7.97 -19.80
CA ALA A 284 -5.29 -7.13 -20.98
C ALA A 284 -5.06 -5.68 -20.59
N THR A 285 -3.98 -5.07 -21.10
CA THR A 285 -3.55 -3.74 -20.66
C THR A 285 -3.53 -2.70 -21.77
N ILE A 286 -3.65 -1.43 -21.38
CA ILE A 286 -3.81 -0.30 -22.28
C ILE A 286 -2.46 0.13 -22.85
N VAL A 287 -2.46 0.35 -24.18
CA VAL A 287 -1.35 0.87 -24.98
C VAL A 287 -1.89 1.81 -26.07
N TYR A 288 -2.63 2.82 -25.63
CA TYR A 288 -3.13 3.88 -26.50
C TYR A 288 -1.98 4.72 -27.06
N GLY A 289 -2.21 5.38 -28.20
CA GLY A 289 -1.18 6.19 -28.87
C GLY A 289 0.08 5.38 -29.20
N GLY A 290 1.23 6.06 -29.19
CA GLY A 290 2.55 5.46 -29.38
C GLY A 290 3.21 5.11 -28.05
N GLY A 291 4.10 4.11 -28.07
CA GLY A 291 4.80 3.63 -26.89
C GLY A 291 5.85 4.61 -26.37
N PRO A 292 6.14 4.60 -25.05
CA PRO A 292 7.26 5.36 -24.50
C PRO A 292 8.58 4.93 -25.15
N THR A 293 9.43 5.91 -25.43
CA THR A 293 10.79 5.66 -25.96
C THR A 293 11.88 5.77 -24.89
N THR A 294 11.51 6.22 -23.68
CA THR A 294 12.37 6.30 -22.49
C THR A 294 11.60 5.83 -21.26
N GLU A 295 12.33 5.46 -20.20
CA GLU A 295 11.74 5.07 -18.92
C GLU A 295 10.86 6.18 -18.32
N ALA A 296 11.36 7.43 -18.34
CA ALA A 296 10.66 8.59 -17.78
C ALA A 296 9.35 8.91 -18.53
N ALA A 297 9.26 8.57 -19.82
CA ALA A 297 8.07 8.80 -20.62
C ALA A 297 6.89 7.88 -20.26
N TRP A 298 7.10 6.82 -19.46
CA TRP A 298 6.02 5.95 -18.98
C TRP A 298 4.91 6.72 -18.27
N ALA A 299 5.26 7.73 -17.46
CA ALA A 299 4.29 8.56 -16.74
C ALA A 299 3.34 9.35 -17.67
N ASN A 300 3.72 9.53 -18.94
CA ASN A 300 2.91 10.20 -19.95
C ASN A 300 2.02 9.23 -20.75
N ALA A 301 2.21 7.92 -20.59
CA ALA A 301 1.36 6.93 -21.24
C ALA A 301 -0.06 6.97 -20.64
N GLU A 302 -1.09 6.91 -21.49
CA GLU A 302 -2.49 6.99 -21.04
C GLU A 302 -2.88 5.83 -20.11
N ALA A 303 -2.19 4.69 -20.20
CA ALA A 303 -2.30 3.62 -19.21
C ALA A 303 -2.06 4.15 -17.78
N TYR A 304 -1.01 4.95 -17.59
CA TYR A 304 -0.57 5.45 -16.30
C TYR A 304 -1.44 6.60 -15.76
N TRP A 305 -1.67 7.65 -16.57
CA TRP A 305 -2.34 8.86 -16.10
C TRP A 305 -3.84 8.90 -16.35
N ARG A 306 -4.35 8.23 -17.39
CA ARG A 306 -5.75 8.35 -17.81
C ARG A 306 -6.65 7.30 -17.18
N VAL A 307 -6.17 6.05 -17.15
CA VAL A 307 -6.94 4.90 -16.64
C VAL A 307 -6.34 4.27 -15.38
N PHE A 308 -5.20 4.80 -14.90
CA PHE A 308 -4.53 4.38 -13.66
C PHE A 308 -4.13 2.89 -13.63
N GLN A 309 -3.73 2.35 -14.78
CA GLN A 309 -3.29 0.98 -15.00
C GLN A 309 -1.75 0.93 -15.12
N ASP A 310 -1.06 0.95 -13.99
CA ASP A 310 0.41 0.97 -13.93
C ASP A 310 1.04 -0.42 -14.18
N TRP A 311 0.71 -1.01 -15.33
CA TRP A 311 1.10 -2.39 -15.63
C TRP A 311 2.61 -2.60 -15.75
N ARG A 312 3.39 -1.56 -16.06
CA ARG A 312 4.85 -1.64 -16.07
C ARG A 312 5.38 -1.90 -14.66
N ALA A 313 4.87 -1.19 -13.65
CA ALA A 313 5.21 -1.46 -12.25
C ALA A 313 4.76 -2.86 -11.81
N TRP A 314 3.62 -3.35 -12.30
CA TRP A 314 3.15 -4.72 -11.96
C TRP A 314 4.08 -5.81 -12.48
N MET A 315 4.65 -5.61 -13.68
CA MET A 315 5.64 -6.51 -14.27
C MET A 315 6.98 -6.45 -13.53
N GLU A 316 7.44 -5.24 -13.18
CA GLU A 316 8.68 -5.03 -12.42
C GLU A 316 8.59 -5.57 -10.98
N GLU A 317 7.45 -5.38 -10.34
CA GLU A 317 7.14 -5.95 -9.04
C GLU A 317 6.98 -7.47 -9.12
N GLY A 318 6.39 -7.98 -10.20
CA GLY A 318 6.16 -9.40 -10.41
C GLY A 318 4.81 -9.91 -9.92
N ILE A 319 3.83 -9.02 -9.76
CA ILE A 319 2.43 -9.33 -9.40
C ILE A 319 1.55 -9.61 -10.64
N LEU A 320 2.17 -9.71 -11.82
CA LEU A 320 1.55 -10.11 -13.08
C LEU A 320 2.48 -11.09 -13.79
N ASP A 321 1.99 -12.28 -14.13
CA ASP A 321 2.81 -13.32 -14.76
C ASP A 321 2.98 -13.08 -16.26
N LEU A 322 1.85 -12.80 -16.92
CA LEU A 322 1.76 -12.56 -18.35
C LEU A 322 1.01 -11.25 -18.62
N ASN A 323 1.70 -10.26 -19.15
CA ASN A 323 1.04 -9.06 -19.67
C ASN A 323 0.69 -9.24 -21.14
N VAL A 324 -0.56 -8.95 -21.51
CA VAL A 324 -1.03 -9.00 -22.91
C VAL A 324 -1.57 -7.62 -23.33
N PRO A 325 -0.70 -6.63 -23.61
CA PRO A 325 -1.17 -5.29 -23.99
C PRO A 325 -1.93 -5.28 -25.31
N MET A 326 -3.04 -4.56 -25.32
CA MET A 326 -3.96 -4.41 -26.46
C MET A 326 -3.39 -3.45 -27.52
N ASN A 327 -2.32 -3.86 -28.21
CA ASN A 327 -1.64 -3.04 -29.23
C ASN A 327 -2.42 -3.03 -30.57
N TYR A 328 -3.65 -2.52 -30.49
CA TYR A 328 -4.60 -2.53 -31.59
C TYR A 328 -4.34 -1.34 -32.50
N LYS A 329 -3.66 -1.59 -33.63
CA LYS A 329 -3.28 -0.59 -34.64
C LYS A 329 -3.54 -1.15 -36.03
N ARG A 330 -3.76 -0.26 -37.00
CA ARG A 330 -4.02 -0.64 -38.41
C ARG A 330 -2.72 -0.66 -39.20
N GLU A 331 -2.29 -1.82 -39.66
CA GLU A 331 -1.05 -1.98 -40.45
C GLU A 331 -1.15 -1.32 -41.83
N HIS A 332 -2.35 -1.27 -42.39
CA HIS A 332 -2.62 -0.63 -43.69
C HIS A 332 -2.73 0.90 -43.59
N THR A 333 -2.59 1.49 -42.40
CA THR A 333 -2.59 2.95 -42.20
C THR A 333 -1.18 3.40 -41.78
N ALA A 334 -0.48 4.13 -42.67
CA ALA A 334 0.93 4.50 -42.47
C ALA A 334 1.20 5.23 -41.14
N SER A 335 0.29 6.08 -40.66
CA SER A 335 0.44 6.79 -39.37
C SER A 335 0.27 5.90 -38.14
N ASN A 336 -0.31 4.71 -38.28
CA ASN A 336 -0.51 3.76 -37.18
C ASN A 336 0.68 2.82 -36.99
N VAL A 337 1.44 2.55 -38.06
CA VAL A 337 2.58 1.62 -38.04
C VAL A 337 3.62 2.00 -36.97
N PRO A 338 4.10 3.26 -36.87
CA PRO A 338 5.05 3.63 -35.82
C PRO A 338 4.50 3.48 -34.40
N LEU A 339 3.17 3.59 -34.22
CA LEU A 339 2.54 3.42 -32.90
C LEU A 339 2.61 1.96 -32.46
N LEU A 340 2.40 1.01 -33.38
CA LEU A 340 2.57 -0.41 -33.10
C LEU A 340 4.04 -0.73 -32.79
N ASP A 341 4.95 -0.23 -33.62
CA ASP A 341 6.38 -0.54 -33.55
C ASP A 341 6.99 -0.04 -32.23
N THR A 342 6.67 1.18 -31.80
CA THR A 342 7.16 1.76 -30.54
C THR A 342 6.67 0.99 -29.32
N TRP A 343 5.38 0.61 -29.29
CA TRP A 343 4.87 -0.27 -28.24
C TRP A 343 5.53 -1.63 -28.30
N ALA A 344 5.67 -2.23 -29.49
CA ALA A 344 6.27 -3.55 -29.61
C ALA A 344 7.71 -3.58 -29.07
N GLU A 345 8.50 -2.55 -29.35
CA GLU A 345 9.83 -2.36 -28.80
C GLU A 345 9.81 -2.19 -27.27
N TYR A 346 8.89 -1.39 -26.75
CA TYR A 346 8.75 -1.16 -25.32
C TYR A 346 8.40 -2.46 -24.56
N LEU A 347 7.38 -3.21 -25.01
CA LEU A 347 6.96 -4.48 -24.39
C LEU A 347 8.12 -5.48 -24.25
N LYS A 348 8.85 -5.71 -25.34
CA LYS A 348 9.97 -6.66 -25.38
C LYS A 348 11.07 -6.28 -24.37
N ASN A 349 11.26 -4.98 -24.13
CA ASN A 349 12.29 -4.48 -23.22
C ASN A 349 11.83 -4.33 -21.75
N HIS A 350 10.55 -4.57 -21.44
CA HIS A 350 9.95 -4.38 -20.11
C HIS A 350 9.20 -5.61 -19.61
N SER A 351 9.69 -6.80 -19.97
CA SER A 351 9.16 -8.06 -19.44
C SER A 351 9.71 -8.40 -18.06
N TYR A 352 10.85 -7.82 -17.65
CA TYR A 352 11.54 -8.10 -16.37
C TYR A 352 11.73 -9.61 -16.14
N ASP A 353 11.42 -10.10 -14.93
CA ASP A 353 11.41 -11.52 -14.57
C ASP A 353 10.05 -12.20 -14.88
N ARG A 354 9.28 -11.63 -15.82
CA ARG A 354 7.94 -12.06 -16.23
C ARG A 354 7.87 -12.18 -17.75
N VAL A 355 6.69 -12.44 -18.32
CA VAL A 355 6.52 -12.58 -19.78
C VAL A 355 5.50 -11.60 -20.35
N THR A 356 5.73 -11.19 -21.61
CA THR A 356 4.78 -10.38 -22.39
C THR A 356 4.34 -11.13 -23.63
N ALA A 357 3.09 -10.98 -24.02
CA ALA A 357 2.59 -11.35 -25.35
C ALA A 357 1.90 -10.14 -25.98
N HIS A 358 1.92 -10.03 -27.31
CA HIS A 358 1.30 -8.90 -27.99
C HIS A 358 -0.19 -9.18 -28.23
N GLY A 359 -1.06 -8.37 -27.66
CA GLY A 359 -2.47 -8.34 -28.02
C GLY A 359 -2.67 -7.65 -29.37
N LEU A 360 -3.00 -8.39 -30.42
CA LEU A 360 -3.17 -7.87 -31.77
C LEU A 360 -4.65 -7.71 -32.11
N GLY A 361 -5.04 -6.51 -32.53
CA GLY A 361 -6.41 -6.18 -32.93
C GLY A 361 -6.66 -6.64 -34.36
N VAL A 362 -6.78 -7.96 -34.57
CA VAL A 362 -6.91 -8.54 -35.91
C VAL A 362 -8.21 -8.14 -36.59
N TYR A 363 -9.26 -7.84 -35.81
CA TYR A 363 -10.52 -7.27 -36.29
C TYR A 363 -10.38 -5.90 -36.97
N LEU A 364 -9.22 -5.22 -36.84
CA LEU A 364 -8.91 -3.93 -37.49
C LEU A 364 -8.05 -4.08 -38.75
N ASN A 365 -7.67 -5.30 -39.13
CA ASN A 365 -6.66 -5.54 -40.13
C ASN A 365 -7.11 -6.58 -41.15
N SER A 366 -6.65 -6.44 -42.38
CA SER A 366 -6.65 -7.56 -43.33
C SER A 366 -5.68 -8.65 -42.86
N ILE A 367 -5.76 -9.83 -43.46
CA ILE A 367 -4.89 -10.96 -43.12
C ILE A 367 -3.42 -10.57 -43.34
N GLU A 368 -3.12 -9.90 -44.45
CA GLU A 368 -1.78 -9.44 -44.82
C GLU A 368 -1.19 -8.47 -43.78
N GLY A 369 -2.03 -7.60 -43.22
CA GLY A 369 -1.63 -6.70 -42.13
C GLY A 369 -1.32 -7.45 -40.84
N THR A 370 -2.17 -8.41 -40.48
CA THR A 370 -1.97 -9.24 -39.28
C THR A 370 -0.67 -10.03 -39.34
N LEU A 371 -0.37 -10.67 -40.46
CA LEU A 371 0.87 -11.46 -40.61
C LEU A 371 2.13 -10.60 -40.41
N ARG A 372 2.14 -9.38 -40.97
CA ARG A 372 3.23 -8.41 -40.74
C ARG A 372 3.36 -8.02 -39.26
N GLN A 373 2.25 -7.77 -38.57
CA GLN A 373 2.26 -7.43 -37.15
C GLN A 373 2.78 -8.59 -36.28
N ILE A 374 2.43 -9.84 -36.61
CA ILE A 374 2.97 -11.02 -35.92
C ILE A 374 4.49 -11.06 -36.06
N ARG A 375 5.03 -10.87 -37.27
CA ARG A 375 6.49 -10.88 -37.47
C ARG A 375 7.20 -9.80 -36.65
N LYS A 376 6.63 -8.60 -36.57
CA LYS A 376 7.18 -7.51 -35.73
C LYS A 376 7.14 -7.83 -34.25
N ALA A 377 6.04 -8.43 -33.78
CA ALA A 377 5.85 -8.80 -32.38
C ALA A 377 6.85 -9.86 -31.91
N VAL A 378 7.14 -10.85 -32.75
CA VAL A 378 8.01 -11.99 -32.40
C VAL A 378 9.48 -11.76 -32.78
N ALA A 379 9.78 -10.74 -33.57
CA ALA A 379 11.15 -10.34 -33.85
C ALA A 379 11.83 -9.76 -32.59
N PRO A 380 13.15 -9.94 -32.43
CA PRO A 380 13.90 -9.33 -31.34
C PRO A 380 13.72 -7.81 -31.29
N SER A 381 13.83 -7.25 -30.09
CA SER A 381 13.97 -5.80 -29.91
C SER A 381 15.34 -5.34 -30.40
N ALA A 382 15.57 -4.03 -30.45
CA ALA A 382 16.89 -3.49 -30.76
C ALA A 382 17.96 -3.93 -29.73
N ARG A 383 17.53 -4.35 -28.53
CA ARG A 383 18.39 -4.92 -27.47
C ARG A 383 18.49 -6.46 -27.50
N GLY A 384 17.86 -7.11 -28.48
CA GLY A 384 17.84 -8.56 -28.60
C GLY A 384 16.78 -9.27 -27.74
N ASN A 385 15.92 -8.53 -27.03
CA ASN A 385 14.88 -9.12 -26.18
C ASN A 385 13.69 -9.61 -27.01
N LEU A 386 13.02 -10.67 -26.56
CA LEU A 386 11.89 -11.27 -27.24
C LEU A 386 10.62 -11.15 -26.40
N SER A 387 9.47 -11.04 -27.08
CA SER A 387 8.18 -11.31 -26.46
C SER A 387 7.91 -12.81 -26.49
N SER A 388 7.03 -13.27 -25.61
CA SER A 388 6.66 -14.68 -25.48
C SER A 388 5.53 -15.11 -26.43
N GLY A 389 5.02 -14.22 -27.29
CA GLY A 389 4.02 -14.60 -28.29
C GLY A 389 2.98 -13.54 -28.66
N VAL A 390 1.86 -13.98 -29.21
CA VAL A 390 0.76 -13.14 -29.68
C VAL A 390 -0.59 -13.69 -29.23
N VAL A 391 -1.52 -12.79 -28.94
CA VAL A 391 -2.91 -13.10 -28.63
C VAL A 391 -3.82 -12.24 -29.50
N PHE A 392 -4.75 -12.85 -30.21
CA PHE A 392 -5.59 -12.16 -31.17
C PHE A 392 -6.91 -11.73 -30.54
N PHE A 393 -7.25 -10.45 -30.70
CA PHE A 393 -8.59 -9.94 -30.47
C PHE A 393 -9.31 -9.78 -31.82
N SER A 394 -10.37 -10.53 -32.13
CA SER A 394 -10.92 -11.65 -31.35
C SER A 394 -11.14 -12.90 -32.19
N HIS A 395 -11.40 -14.03 -31.52
CA HIS A 395 -11.75 -15.31 -32.13
C HIS A 395 -12.89 -15.18 -33.15
N ALA A 396 -13.93 -14.40 -32.84
CA ALA A 396 -15.10 -14.24 -33.71
C ALA A 396 -14.84 -13.33 -34.93
N ASN A 397 -13.89 -12.40 -34.82
CA ASN A 397 -13.61 -11.38 -35.83
C ASN A 397 -12.12 -11.36 -36.14
N THR A 398 -11.67 -12.30 -36.99
CA THR A 398 -10.25 -12.52 -37.26
C THR A 398 -9.64 -11.56 -38.28
N ASN A 399 -10.45 -10.81 -39.04
CA ASN A 399 -9.97 -9.82 -40.00
C ASN A 399 -11.07 -8.84 -40.46
N GLU A 400 -10.64 -7.73 -41.03
CA GLU A 400 -11.49 -6.70 -41.66
C GLU A 400 -11.34 -6.70 -43.19
N ALA A 401 -12.33 -6.15 -43.89
CA ALA A 401 -12.17 -5.74 -45.28
C ALA A 401 -11.39 -4.41 -45.35
N VAL A 402 -10.52 -4.26 -46.35
CA VAL A 402 -9.72 -3.04 -46.53
C VAL A 402 -9.79 -2.60 -47.99
N THR A 403 -10.34 -1.42 -48.22
CA THR A 403 -10.37 -0.76 -49.55
C THR A 403 -8.98 -0.24 -49.90
N ALA A 404 -8.57 -0.38 -51.16
CA ALA A 404 -7.27 0.05 -51.68
C ALA A 404 -6.12 -0.38 -50.75
N ASN A 405 -6.10 -1.66 -50.34
CA ASN A 405 -5.16 -2.16 -49.35
C ASN A 405 -3.72 -2.05 -49.89
N PRO A 406 -2.83 -1.22 -49.29
CA PRO A 406 -1.45 -1.09 -49.76
C PRO A 406 -0.63 -2.37 -49.56
N LEU A 407 -1.16 -3.32 -48.78
CA LEU A 407 -0.50 -4.56 -48.41
C LEU A 407 -0.94 -5.75 -49.26
N SER A 408 -1.92 -5.57 -50.17
CA SER A 408 -2.48 -6.65 -51.00
C SER A 408 -1.44 -7.23 -51.96
N LEU A 409 -1.56 -8.53 -52.25
CA LEU A 409 -0.69 -9.26 -53.16
C LEU A 409 -1.48 -9.91 -54.32
N PRO A 410 -0.85 -10.15 -55.48
CA PRO A 410 0.52 -9.77 -55.85
C PRO A 410 0.68 -8.28 -56.18
N THR A 411 -0.43 -7.54 -56.28
CA THR A 411 -0.45 -6.11 -56.61
C THR A 411 -0.97 -5.32 -55.42
N ALA A 412 -0.22 -4.31 -54.99
CA ALA A 412 -0.63 -3.39 -53.94
C ALA A 412 -1.84 -2.52 -54.35
N ASN A 413 -2.51 -1.95 -53.36
CA ASN A 413 -3.67 -1.05 -53.49
C ASN A 413 -4.91 -1.71 -54.13
N ARG A 414 -5.09 -3.01 -53.94
CA ARG A 414 -6.32 -3.71 -54.32
C ARG A 414 -7.25 -3.85 -53.11
N ASP A 415 -8.55 -3.88 -53.37
CA ASP A 415 -9.54 -4.17 -52.34
C ASP A 415 -9.34 -5.58 -51.79
N THR A 416 -9.27 -5.70 -50.47
CA THR A 416 -9.17 -6.98 -49.76
C THR A 416 -10.48 -7.23 -49.03
N PRO A 417 -11.25 -8.27 -49.39
CA PRO A 417 -12.51 -8.56 -48.71
C PRO A 417 -12.28 -9.18 -47.33
N ARG A 418 -13.31 -9.12 -46.49
CA ARG A 418 -13.35 -9.92 -45.26
C ARG A 418 -13.35 -11.41 -45.61
N ARG A 419 -12.70 -12.23 -44.78
CA ARG A 419 -12.48 -13.66 -45.01
C ARG A 419 -13.00 -14.48 -43.83
N SER A 420 -13.13 -15.78 -44.02
CA SER A 420 -13.58 -16.71 -42.97
C SER A 420 -12.44 -17.00 -41.97
N PHE A 421 -12.79 -17.59 -40.82
CA PHE A 421 -11.80 -18.09 -39.88
C PHE A 421 -10.85 -19.11 -40.53
N ALA A 422 -11.37 -20.00 -41.39
CA ALA A 422 -10.56 -21.00 -42.08
C ALA A 422 -9.47 -20.38 -42.96
N GLU A 423 -9.78 -19.27 -43.65
CA GLU A 423 -8.79 -18.49 -44.41
C GLU A 423 -7.73 -17.87 -43.51
N PHE A 424 -8.14 -17.33 -42.35
CA PHE A 424 -7.21 -16.79 -41.36
C PHE A 424 -6.26 -17.88 -40.82
N ALA A 425 -6.79 -19.04 -40.45
CA ALA A 425 -6.00 -20.18 -39.98
C ALA A 425 -5.04 -20.72 -41.06
N ALA A 426 -5.50 -20.83 -42.31
CA ALA A 426 -4.65 -21.21 -43.44
C ALA A 426 -3.53 -20.19 -43.66
N ALA A 427 -3.82 -18.90 -43.57
CA ALA A 427 -2.83 -17.85 -43.71
C ALA A 427 -1.75 -17.90 -42.62
N LEU A 428 -2.13 -18.13 -41.36
CA LEU A 428 -1.18 -18.28 -40.26
C LEU A 428 -0.23 -19.48 -40.46
N THR A 429 -0.77 -20.60 -40.95
CA THR A 429 -0.05 -21.88 -40.99
C THR A 429 0.67 -22.15 -42.31
N THR A 430 0.24 -21.53 -43.40
CA THR A 430 0.78 -21.75 -44.76
C THR A 430 1.21 -20.46 -45.47
N GLY A 431 0.78 -19.28 -44.99
CA GLY A 431 0.99 -18.00 -45.68
C GLY A 431 0.06 -17.76 -46.88
N LYS A 432 -0.91 -18.66 -47.10
CA LYS A 432 -1.78 -18.69 -48.28
C LYS A 432 -3.25 -18.91 -47.90
N SER A 433 -4.15 -18.70 -48.87
CA SER A 433 -5.55 -19.08 -48.75
C SER A 433 -5.73 -20.60 -48.61
N VAL A 434 -6.93 -21.02 -48.19
CA VAL A 434 -7.28 -22.45 -48.01
C VAL A 434 -7.03 -23.28 -49.28
N ASP A 435 -7.32 -22.71 -50.46
CA ASP A 435 -7.07 -23.35 -51.77
C ASP A 435 -5.62 -23.19 -52.28
N GLY A 436 -4.78 -22.46 -51.55
CA GLY A 436 -3.39 -22.16 -51.90
C GLY A 436 -3.21 -21.13 -53.03
N ALA A 437 -4.28 -20.56 -53.58
CA ALA A 437 -4.24 -19.69 -54.76
C ALA A 437 -3.87 -18.24 -54.44
N THR A 438 -4.31 -17.71 -53.29
CA THR A 438 -4.02 -16.35 -52.83
C THR A 438 -2.83 -16.35 -51.88
N LEU A 439 -1.85 -15.50 -52.13
CA LEU A 439 -0.74 -15.26 -51.20
C LEU A 439 -1.10 -14.09 -50.28
N TYR A 440 -0.85 -14.24 -48.99
CA TYR A 440 -1.05 -13.16 -48.00
C TYR A 440 0.28 -12.51 -47.54
N GLU A 441 1.41 -13.12 -47.89
CA GLU A 441 2.75 -12.57 -47.70
C GLU A 441 3.60 -12.84 -48.95
N ASP A 442 4.63 -12.00 -49.15
CA ASP A 442 5.66 -12.26 -50.14
C ASP A 442 6.52 -13.44 -49.67
N THR A 443 6.45 -14.55 -50.40
CA THR A 443 7.17 -15.78 -50.10
C THR A 443 8.68 -15.66 -50.31
N ALA A 444 9.15 -14.68 -51.08
CA ALA A 444 10.59 -14.43 -51.24
C ALA A 444 11.18 -13.80 -49.96
N ALA A 445 10.48 -12.82 -49.39
CA ALA A 445 10.87 -12.20 -48.12
C ALA A 445 10.56 -13.10 -46.91
N ASN A 446 9.47 -13.87 -46.98
CA ASN A 446 8.93 -14.67 -45.88
C ASN A 446 8.71 -16.12 -46.33
N PRO A 447 9.77 -16.93 -46.46
CA PRO A 447 9.66 -18.30 -47.00
C PRO A 447 8.90 -19.27 -46.08
N ASN A 448 8.79 -18.95 -44.79
CA ASN A 448 8.06 -19.75 -43.79
C ASN A 448 6.88 -18.97 -43.23
N ALA A 449 5.70 -19.58 -43.19
CA ALA A 449 4.52 -19.02 -42.53
C ALA A 449 4.79 -18.74 -41.04
N VAL A 450 4.09 -17.75 -40.47
CA VAL A 450 4.31 -17.31 -39.08
C VAL A 450 4.12 -18.45 -38.07
N PHE A 451 3.17 -19.37 -38.33
CA PHE A 451 2.92 -20.59 -37.52
C PHE A 451 3.18 -21.88 -38.32
N ALA A 452 4.25 -21.89 -39.13
CA ALA A 452 4.67 -23.06 -39.91
C ALA A 452 5.01 -24.31 -39.07
N GLN A 453 5.33 -24.14 -37.78
CA GLN A 453 5.52 -25.21 -36.81
C GLN A 453 4.57 -25.06 -35.63
N VAL A 454 4.19 -26.15 -34.98
CA VAL A 454 3.45 -26.12 -33.71
C VAL A 454 4.32 -25.52 -32.59
N ALA A 455 3.68 -24.89 -31.59
CA ALA A 455 4.35 -24.30 -30.44
C ALA A 455 3.68 -24.77 -29.14
N SER A 456 4.48 -24.90 -28.09
CA SER A 456 4.00 -25.13 -26.73
C SER A 456 3.80 -23.80 -26.00
N ALA A 457 2.90 -23.78 -25.02
CA ALA A 457 2.80 -22.64 -24.11
C ALA A 457 4.13 -22.50 -23.31
N PRO A 458 4.64 -21.28 -23.10
CA PRO A 458 5.88 -21.06 -22.37
C PRO A 458 5.81 -21.57 -20.92
N VAL A 459 6.82 -22.31 -20.49
CA VAL A 459 6.98 -22.70 -19.09
C VAL A 459 7.51 -21.51 -18.29
N LEU A 460 6.72 -21.03 -17.33
CA LEU A 460 7.10 -19.89 -16.47
C LEU A 460 8.05 -20.36 -15.37
N SER A 461 9.34 -20.02 -15.50
CA SER A 461 10.40 -20.57 -14.64
C SER A 461 10.21 -20.26 -13.15
N TRP A 462 9.70 -19.09 -12.80
CA TRP A 462 9.43 -18.70 -11.41
C TRP A 462 8.28 -19.47 -10.77
N LYS A 463 7.40 -20.11 -11.56
CA LYS A 463 6.36 -21.03 -11.07
C LYS A 463 6.78 -22.48 -11.11
N ALA A 464 7.50 -22.89 -12.16
CA ALA A 464 7.94 -24.27 -12.32
C ALA A 464 9.07 -24.64 -11.36
N ASN A 465 10.02 -23.72 -11.13
CA ASN A 465 11.18 -23.88 -10.26
C ASN A 465 11.40 -22.61 -9.42
N PRO A 466 10.52 -22.33 -8.44
CA PRO A 466 10.59 -21.09 -7.66
C PRO A 466 11.88 -21.01 -6.84
N MET A 467 12.52 -19.85 -6.87
CA MET A 467 13.71 -19.53 -6.05
C MET A 467 13.41 -18.54 -4.93
N THR A 468 12.20 -18.00 -4.90
CA THR A 468 11.73 -16.97 -3.98
C THR A 468 10.42 -17.42 -3.34
N GLY A 469 10.05 -16.82 -2.23
CA GLY A 469 8.74 -16.98 -1.59
C GLY A 469 7.96 -15.69 -1.59
N HIS A 470 6.78 -15.71 -0.97
CA HIS A 470 5.86 -14.59 -0.92
C HIS A 470 5.26 -14.44 0.48
N LEU A 471 4.74 -13.27 0.79
CA LEU A 471 4.02 -12.99 2.04
C LEU A 471 2.77 -12.17 1.76
N MET A 472 1.69 -12.48 2.44
CA MET A 472 0.46 -11.67 2.44
C MET A 472 -0.18 -11.67 3.82
N GLY A 473 -1.03 -10.69 4.10
CA GLY A 473 -1.82 -10.68 5.31
C GLY A 473 -2.76 -9.49 5.37
N LYS A 474 -3.53 -9.42 6.45
CA LYS A 474 -4.36 -8.27 6.79
C LYS A 474 -3.92 -7.64 8.10
N VAL A 475 -4.03 -6.32 8.18
CA VAL A 475 -3.89 -5.57 9.43
C VAL A 475 -5.28 -5.24 9.94
N LEU A 476 -5.66 -5.85 11.07
CA LEU A 476 -7.02 -5.79 11.63
C LEU A 476 -7.00 -5.26 13.06
N ALA A 477 -8.11 -4.64 13.48
CA ALA A 477 -8.35 -4.33 14.87
C ALA A 477 -8.48 -5.61 15.72
N GLU A 478 -7.80 -5.67 16.86
CA GLU A 478 -7.68 -6.87 17.70
C GLU A 478 -9.03 -7.35 18.23
N THR A 479 -9.89 -6.41 18.62
CA THR A 479 -11.20 -6.71 19.21
C THR A 479 -12.33 -6.72 18.19
N SER A 480 -12.36 -5.77 17.25
CA SER A 480 -13.48 -5.61 16.31
C SER A 480 -13.23 -6.26 14.95
N LEU A 481 -12.00 -6.71 14.66
CA LEU A 481 -11.56 -7.20 13.35
C LEU A 481 -11.77 -6.19 12.21
N ILE A 482 -12.02 -4.92 12.53
CA ILE A 482 -12.13 -3.84 11.54
C ILE A 482 -10.78 -3.67 10.86
N PRO A 483 -10.69 -3.67 9.53
CA PRO A 483 -9.44 -3.51 8.84
C PRO A 483 -8.83 -2.10 8.98
N PHE A 484 -7.51 -2.04 9.04
CA PHE A 484 -6.77 -0.79 9.01
C PHE A 484 -6.49 -0.36 7.58
N ASP A 485 -7.09 0.75 7.16
CA ASP A 485 -6.89 1.35 5.85
C ASP A 485 -5.61 2.21 5.82
N SER A 486 -4.83 2.10 4.74
CA SER A 486 -3.76 3.03 4.41
C SER A 486 -2.60 3.08 5.41
N VAL A 487 -2.38 2.01 6.18
CA VAL A 487 -1.25 1.86 7.09
C VAL A 487 -0.02 1.40 6.29
N GLU A 488 1.11 2.10 6.42
CA GLU A 488 2.35 1.65 5.77
C GLU A 488 2.84 0.36 6.43
N VAL A 489 3.11 -0.67 5.65
CA VAL A 489 3.70 -1.93 6.10
C VAL A 489 5.10 -2.05 5.50
N THR A 490 6.08 -2.35 6.35
CA THR A 490 7.46 -2.66 5.96
C THR A 490 7.76 -4.12 6.31
N ILE A 491 7.99 -4.95 5.30
CA ILE A 491 8.38 -6.36 5.42
C ILE A 491 9.89 -6.41 5.24
N THR A 492 10.65 -6.85 6.26
CA THR A 492 12.13 -6.85 6.23
C THR A 492 12.68 -8.19 6.67
N ARG A 493 13.62 -8.74 5.90
CA ARG A 493 14.33 -9.98 6.27
C ARG A 493 15.10 -9.73 7.56
N ALA A 494 14.89 -10.58 8.56
CA ALA A 494 15.68 -10.60 9.78
C ALA A 494 17.11 -11.07 9.45
N GLY A 495 18.11 -10.45 10.08
CA GLY A 495 19.49 -10.92 9.97
C GLY A 495 19.63 -12.27 10.68
N ASP A 496 20.05 -13.30 9.95
CA ASP A 496 20.24 -14.67 10.44
C ASP A 496 21.70 -15.13 10.34
N GLY A 497 22.63 -14.21 10.05
CA GLY A 497 24.06 -14.52 9.88
C GLY A 497 24.40 -15.31 8.61
N THR A 498 23.42 -15.57 7.73
CA THR A 498 23.66 -16.23 6.44
C THR A 498 24.10 -15.20 5.38
N PRO A 499 24.94 -15.59 4.40
CA PRO A 499 25.26 -14.73 3.27
C PRO A 499 23.99 -14.25 2.56
N HIS A 500 24.00 -13.04 2.04
CA HIS A 500 22.84 -12.49 1.33
C HIS A 500 22.36 -13.47 0.24
N PRO A 501 21.06 -13.80 0.22
CA PRO A 501 20.52 -14.73 -0.76
C PRO A 501 20.73 -14.19 -2.16
N VAL A 502 21.02 -15.10 -3.10
CA VAL A 502 21.34 -14.75 -4.49
C VAL A 502 20.14 -14.13 -5.21
N ARG A 503 18.90 -14.43 -4.79
CA ARG A 503 17.67 -13.94 -5.41
C ARG A 503 16.60 -13.57 -4.38
N GLY A 504 15.83 -12.54 -4.72
CA GLY A 504 14.64 -12.10 -3.99
C GLY A 504 14.85 -10.81 -3.20
N ARG A 505 13.73 -10.16 -2.87
CA ARG A 505 13.68 -8.90 -2.13
C ARG A 505 13.91 -9.13 -0.65
N LEU A 506 14.76 -8.31 -0.06
CA LEU A 506 15.06 -8.33 1.38
C LEU A 506 14.16 -7.38 2.17
N GLN A 507 13.63 -6.35 1.51
CA GLN A 507 12.71 -5.40 2.10
C GLN A 507 11.68 -4.95 1.08
N VAL A 508 10.42 -4.85 1.52
CA VAL A 508 9.31 -4.29 0.74
C VAL A 508 8.52 -3.36 1.62
N LYS A 509 8.11 -2.22 1.07
CA LYS A 509 7.17 -1.30 1.69
C LYS A 509 5.89 -1.24 0.88
N THR A 510 4.75 -1.39 1.53
CA THR A 510 3.44 -1.35 0.88
C THR A 510 2.38 -0.87 1.87
N PRO A 511 1.47 0.03 1.49
CA PRO A 511 0.36 0.41 2.34
C PRO A 511 -0.74 -0.65 2.32
N THR A 512 -1.49 -0.78 3.42
CA THR A 512 -2.72 -1.57 3.43
C THR A 512 -3.81 -0.95 2.56
N ASP A 513 -4.64 -1.78 1.93
CA ASP A 513 -5.85 -1.33 1.25
C ASP A 513 -7.02 -1.08 2.22
N GLY A 514 -8.21 -0.77 1.69
CA GLY A 514 -9.41 -0.50 2.49
C GLY A 514 -9.96 -1.72 3.25
N ASN A 515 -9.49 -2.92 2.92
CA ASN A 515 -9.79 -4.17 3.58
C ASN A 515 -8.61 -4.67 4.45
N GLY A 516 -7.63 -3.79 4.71
CA GLY A 516 -6.46 -4.05 5.54
C GLY A 516 -5.42 -4.94 4.88
N PHE A 517 -5.60 -5.34 3.62
CA PHE A 517 -4.71 -6.27 2.93
C PHE A 517 -3.35 -5.61 2.63
N TYR A 518 -2.28 -6.37 2.82
CA TYR A 518 -0.93 -6.05 2.38
C TYR A 518 -0.22 -7.33 1.89
N GLY A 519 0.84 -7.17 1.10
CA GLY A 519 1.65 -8.31 0.68
C GLY A 519 2.87 -7.95 -0.13
N ALA A 520 3.73 -8.93 -0.35
CA ALA A 520 4.96 -8.81 -1.11
C ALA A 520 5.26 -10.11 -1.87
N VAL A 521 5.72 -9.98 -3.10
CA VAL A 521 6.15 -11.08 -3.95
C VAL A 521 7.67 -11.12 -4.10
N ASP A 522 8.18 -12.28 -4.50
CA ASP A 522 9.59 -12.56 -4.75
C ASP A 522 10.50 -12.17 -3.58
N LEU A 523 10.07 -12.45 -2.35
CA LEU A 523 10.91 -12.34 -1.17
C LEU A 523 11.96 -13.45 -1.18
N ALA A 524 13.17 -13.12 -0.75
CA ALA A 524 14.18 -14.15 -0.56
C ALA A 524 13.75 -15.10 0.58
N PRO A 525 14.09 -16.41 0.53
CA PRO A 525 13.80 -17.31 1.64
C PRO A 525 14.49 -16.87 2.96
N GLY A 526 13.81 -17.07 4.08
CA GLY A 526 14.33 -16.74 5.41
C GLY A 526 13.28 -16.20 6.39
N GLN A 527 13.75 -15.70 7.53
CA GLN A 527 12.89 -15.08 8.55
C GLN A 527 12.65 -13.60 8.25
N TYR A 528 11.43 -13.11 8.46
CA TYR A 528 11.03 -11.73 8.19
C TYR A 528 10.31 -11.10 9.38
N VAL A 529 10.64 -9.84 9.66
CA VAL A 529 9.90 -8.95 10.55
C VAL A 529 8.93 -8.14 9.70
N VAL A 530 7.65 -8.13 10.07
CA VAL A 530 6.67 -7.20 9.52
C VAL A 530 6.50 -6.05 10.49
N ALA A 531 6.71 -4.82 10.03
CA ALA A 531 6.48 -3.61 10.78
C ALA A 531 5.38 -2.79 10.12
N PHE A 532 4.63 -2.02 10.89
CA PHE A 532 3.57 -1.17 10.38
C PHE A 532 3.63 0.21 11.04
N THR A 533 3.35 1.23 10.24
CA THR A 533 3.40 2.63 10.63
C THR A 533 2.05 3.24 10.27
N PRO A 534 1.11 3.35 11.23
CA PRO A 534 -0.15 4.05 11.02
C PRO A 534 0.09 5.52 10.68
N MET A 535 -0.96 6.24 10.28
CA MET A 535 -0.87 7.67 9.96
C MET A 535 -0.38 8.55 11.12
N SER A 536 -0.41 8.05 12.37
CA SER A 536 0.20 8.71 13.53
C SER A 536 1.74 8.73 13.49
N GLY A 537 2.37 7.99 12.58
CA GLY A 537 3.82 7.94 12.41
C GLY A 537 4.54 7.00 13.38
N VAL A 538 3.84 6.40 14.34
CA VAL A 538 4.44 5.47 15.30
C VAL A 538 4.66 4.11 14.62
N ARG A 539 5.90 3.64 14.57
CA ARG A 539 6.23 2.32 14.04
C ARG A 539 5.99 1.23 15.09
N PHE A 540 5.34 0.16 14.67
CA PHE A 540 5.15 -1.06 15.44
C PHE A 540 5.78 -2.23 14.70
N ASN A 541 6.26 -3.22 15.44
CA ASN A 541 6.70 -4.48 14.87
C ASN A 541 5.69 -5.56 15.25
N ALA A 542 5.39 -6.46 14.32
CA ALA A 542 4.69 -7.69 14.62
C ALA A 542 5.48 -8.46 15.70
N PRO A 543 4.80 -9.13 16.64
CA PRO A 543 5.46 -9.83 17.74
C PRO A 543 6.20 -11.10 17.29
N SER A 544 6.01 -11.55 16.05
CA SER A 544 6.54 -12.80 15.53
C SER A 544 7.36 -12.58 14.25
N LEU A 545 8.32 -13.48 14.03
CA LEU A 545 8.99 -13.63 12.74
C LEU A 545 8.14 -14.52 11.83
N PHE A 546 8.16 -14.21 10.53
CA PHE A 546 7.50 -15.00 9.50
C PHE A 546 8.54 -15.72 8.65
N THR A 547 8.36 -17.02 8.45
CA THR A 547 9.26 -17.83 7.63
C THR A 547 8.80 -17.81 6.18
N ILE A 548 9.63 -17.31 5.29
CA ILE A 548 9.40 -17.32 3.85
C ILE A 548 10.07 -18.54 3.23
N GLU A 549 9.26 -19.39 2.59
CA GLU A 549 9.70 -20.57 1.86
C GLU A 549 9.57 -20.39 0.34
N THR A 550 10.46 -21.02 -0.42
CA THR A 550 10.43 -20.99 -1.89
C THR A 550 9.11 -21.53 -2.43
N GLY A 551 8.46 -20.77 -3.31
CA GLY A 551 7.22 -21.18 -4.00
C GLY A 551 5.98 -21.17 -3.12
N ARG A 552 6.06 -20.64 -1.89
CA ARG A 552 4.94 -20.55 -0.95
C ARG A 552 4.55 -19.11 -0.69
N VAL A 553 3.27 -18.90 -0.40
CA VAL A 553 2.76 -17.66 0.17
C VAL A 553 2.59 -17.86 1.65
N THR A 554 3.28 -17.04 2.44
CA THR A 554 3.19 -17.04 3.89
C THR A 554 2.08 -16.10 4.32
N GLU A 555 1.11 -16.59 5.10
CA GLU A 555 0.06 -15.76 5.68
C GLU A 555 0.54 -15.11 6.97
N ALA A 556 0.31 -13.80 7.08
CA ALA A 556 0.83 -12.93 8.13
C ALA A 556 -0.24 -11.94 8.59
N ASP A 557 -1.40 -12.43 9.02
CA ASP A 557 -2.43 -11.57 9.60
C ASP A 557 -1.95 -10.97 10.93
N ILE A 558 -2.14 -9.66 11.10
CA ILE A 558 -1.69 -8.90 12.25
C ILE A 558 -2.90 -8.25 12.90
N ARG A 559 -3.01 -8.41 14.22
CA ARG A 559 -4.04 -7.77 15.05
C ARG A 559 -3.43 -6.62 15.84
N LEU A 560 -3.97 -5.42 15.64
CA LEU A 560 -3.57 -4.19 16.35
C LEU A 560 -4.72 -3.72 17.23
N PRO A 561 -4.45 -3.10 18.37
CA PRO A 561 -5.53 -2.48 19.13
C PRO A 561 -6.32 -1.48 18.27
N ALA A 562 -7.66 -1.50 18.39
CA ALA A 562 -8.62 -0.81 17.51
C ALA A 562 -8.47 0.71 17.38
N ASN A 563 -7.53 1.32 18.08
CA ASN A 563 -7.27 2.75 18.06
C ASN A 563 -5.75 3.03 18.15
N PRO A 564 -5.03 3.20 17.02
CA PRO A 564 -3.62 3.58 17.02
C PRO A 564 -3.44 5.10 17.25
N LEU A 565 -4.48 5.79 17.75
CA LEU A 565 -4.34 7.06 18.43
C LEU A 565 -3.75 6.81 19.81
N PHE A 566 -2.44 6.69 19.87
CA PHE A 566 -1.75 7.07 21.10
C PHE A 566 -2.02 8.56 21.26
N SER A 567 -2.66 8.93 22.37
CA SER A 567 -2.75 10.31 22.79
C SER A 567 -1.38 10.95 22.57
N SER A 568 -1.31 12.07 21.83
CA SER A 568 -0.13 12.91 21.91
C SER A 568 0.02 13.24 23.39
N PHE A 569 1.09 12.76 24.01
CA PHE A 569 1.41 13.12 25.37
C PHE A 569 2.77 13.81 25.36
N THR A 570 2.87 14.92 26.09
CA THR A 570 4.14 15.59 26.34
C THR A 570 4.66 15.14 27.69
N THR A 571 5.98 15.06 27.85
CA THR A 571 6.63 14.84 29.14
C THR A 571 7.50 16.04 29.43
N VAL A 572 7.34 16.60 30.62
CA VAL A 572 8.05 17.78 31.09
C VAL A 572 8.65 17.54 32.48
N SER A 573 9.60 18.38 32.88
CA SER A 573 9.98 18.49 34.30
C SER A 573 8.75 18.85 35.13
N ALA A 574 8.52 18.14 36.25
CA ALA A 574 7.40 18.45 37.15
C ALA A 574 7.56 19.80 37.86
N ALA A 575 8.77 20.36 37.90
CA ALA A 575 9.05 21.65 38.51
C ALA A 575 8.95 22.79 37.50
N SER A 576 9.64 22.67 36.36
CA SER A 576 9.80 23.77 35.40
C SER A 576 8.81 23.75 34.24
N TYR A 577 8.12 22.63 34.02
CA TYR A 577 7.29 22.38 32.82
C TYR A 577 8.06 22.48 31.50
N SER A 578 9.39 22.40 31.55
CA SER A 578 10.24 22.39 30.36
C SER A 578 10.23 21.01 29.67
N GLU A 579 10.12 21.02 28.34
CA GLU A 579 10.22 19.83 27.49
C GLU A 579 11.68 19.47 27.11
N ARG A 580 12.67 20.24 27.58
CA ARG A 580 14.05 20.17 27.08
C ARG A 580 14.74 18.85 27.43
N ALA A 581 14.69 18.46 28.71
CA ALA A 581 15.31 17.25 29.24
C ALA A 581 14.78 16.98 30.66
N VAL A 582 14.97 15.75 31.14
CA VAL A 582 14.85 15.38 32.56
C VAL A 582 16.12 14.63 32.98
N ALA A 583 16.33 14.45 34.29
CA ALA A 583 17.53 13.79 34.81
C ALA A 583 17.17 12.49 35.55
N PRO A 584 18.06 11.47 35.56
CA PRO A 584 17.86 10.30 36.40
C PRO A 584 17.63 10.69 37.87
N GLY A 585 16.55 10.16 38.44
CA GLY A 585 16.11 10.49 39.78
C GLY A 585 15.34 11.79 39.94
N SER A 586 14.98 12.49 38.85
CA SER A 586 14.13 13.69 38.90
C SER A 586 12.64 13.37 38.78
N MET A 587 11.79 14.34 39.15
CA MET A 587 10.34 14.26 38.96
C MET A 587 9.92 14.78 37.57
N ALA A 588 9.06 14.01 36.90
CA ALA A 588 8.49 14.35 35.59
C ALA A 588 6.96 14.34 35.63
N ALA A 589 6.35 15.11 34.73
CA ALA A 589 4.91 15.15 34.50
C ALA A 589 4.61 14.87 33.03
N GLY A 590 3.73 13.91 32.78
CA GLY A 590 3.20 13.58 31.46
C GLY A 590 1.78 14.12 31.31
N PHE A 591 1.49 14.89 30.27
CA PHE A 591 0.15 15.42 29.96
C PHE A 591 -0.37 14.82 28.66
N GLY A 592 -1.63 14.39 28.64
CA GLY A 592 -2.24 13.74 27.49
C GLY A 592 -3.75 13.57 27.69
N ALA A 593 -4.37 12.68 26.92
CA ALA A 593 -5.77 12.30 27.10
C ALA A 593 -5.86 10.79 27.27
N ASN A 594 -6.80 10.31 28.09
CA ASN A 594 -7.01 8.89 28.38
C ASN A 594 -5.77 8.16 28.94
N LEU A 595 -4.97 8.83 29.77
CA LEU A 595 -3.76 8.26 30.39
C LEU A 595 -4.06 7.25 31.51
N ALA A 596 -5.19 7.39 32.19
CA ALA A 596 -5.70 6.47 33.21
C ALA A 596 -7.24 6.46 33.23
N SER A 597 -7.87 5.41 33.75
CA SER A 597 -9.33 5.30 33.83
C SER A 597 -9.95 6.08 34.99
N MET A 598 -9.14 6.42 36.01
CA MET A 598 -9.55 7.17 37.18
C MET A 598 -8.36 7.91 37.79
N VAL A 599 -8.64 8.79 38.75
CA VAL A 599 -7.60 9.51 39.51
C VAL A 599 -7.01 8.59 40.58
N GLY A 600 -5.69 8.59 40.73
CA GLY A 600 -4.96 7.87 41.77
C GLY A 600 -3.79 8.71 42.31
N VAL A 601 -3.57 8.63 43.63
CA VAL A 601 -2.48 9.33 44.32
C VAL A 601 -1.69 8.28 45.13
N ALA A 602 -0.38 8.27 45.00
CA ALA A 602 0.47 7.38 45.80
C ALA A 602 0.58 7.89 47.24
N ASN A 603 0.53 6.96 48.20
CA ASN A 603 0.55 7.24 49.64
C ASN A 603 1.64 6.46 50.39
N SER A 604 2.62 5.90 49.69
CA SER A 604 3.70 5.09 50.27
C SER A 604 5.01 5.25 49.50
N LEU A 605 6.12 4.92 50.18
CA LEU A 605 7.45 4.72 49.58
C LEU A 605 7.89 3.26 49.80
N PRO A 606 8.53 2.60 48.81
CA PRO A 606 8.83 3.09 47.47
C PRO A 606 7.56 3.35 46.65
N LEU A 607 7.64 4.29 45.69
CA LEU A 607 6.49 4.66 44.85
C LEU A 607 6.00 3.43 44.05
N PRO A 608 4.68 3.25 43.90
CA PRO A 608 4.14 2.15 43.12
C PRO A 608 4.48 2.32 41.63
N VAL A 609 4.87 1.23 40.96
CA VAL A 609 5.14 1.21 39.51
C VAL A 609 3.89 1.02 38.65
N GLU A 610 2.75 0.84 39.31
CA GLU A 610 1.41 0.80 38.72
C GLU A 610 0.43 1.47 39.68
N LEU A 611 -0.36 2.42 39.19
CA LEU A 611 -1.31 3.20 39.99
C LEU A 611 -2.57 3.43 39.18
N ALA A 612 -3.73 3.09 39.74
CA ALA A 612 -5.04 3.15 39.06
C ALA A 612 -5.03 2.58 37.62
N GLY A 613 -4.31 1.47 37.40
CA GLY A 613 -4.18 0.78 36.11
C GLY A 613 -3.23 1.45 35.10
N ALA A 614 -2.60 2.57 35.44
CA ALA A 614 -1.61 3.23 34.63
C ALA A 614 -0.19 2.82 35.02
N SER A 615 0.72 2.79 34.05
CA SER A 615 2.14 2.56 34.28
C SER A 615 3.01 3.32 33.29
N VAL A 616 4.25 3.61 33.71
CA VAL A 616 5.25 4.32 32.91
C VAL A 616 6.50 3.46 32.77
N SER A 617 6.95 3.28 31.53
CA SER A 617 8.16 2.56 31.15
C SER A 617 9.16 3.52 30.52
N ILE A 618 10.45 3.34 30.79
CA ILE A 618 11.52 4.18 30.25
C ILE A 618 12.59 3.26 29.69
N ALA A 619 12.70 3.19 28.36
CA ALA A 619 13.83 2.54 27.72
C ALA A 619 14.98 3.55 27.61
N ASP A 620 16.09 3.28 28.31
CA ASP A 620 17.26 4.16 28.32
C ASP A 620 18.07 4.07 27.02
N SER A 621 19.14 4.86 26.91
CA SER A 621 20.01 4.91 25.72
C SER A 621 20.74 3.60 25.40
N ARG A 622 20.78 2.64 26.34
CA ARG A 622 21.32 1.28 26.15
C ARG A 622 20.24 0.27 25.77
N GLY A 623 18.97 0.70 25.68
CA GLY A 623 17.83 -0.16 25.41
C GLY A 623 17.32 -0.93 26.64
N VAL A 624 17.79 -0.62 27.85
CA VAL A 624 17.29 -1.25 29.09
C VAL A 624 15.98 -0.58 29.48
N ILE A 625 14.94 -1.39 29.73
CA ILE A 625 13.61 -0.91 30.10
C ILE A 625 13.47 -0.85 31.62
N HIS A 626 13.22 0.35 32.14
CA HIS A 626 12.98 0.63 33.55
C HIS A 626 11.49 0.93 33.79
N ARG A 627 10.97 0.62 34.98
CA ARG A 627 9.61 0.97 35.40
C ARG A 627 9.68 2.16 36.35
N ALA A 628 8.99 3.24 36.02
CA ALA A 628 9.00 4.46 36.84
C ALA A 628 8.03 4.35 38.02
N GLY A 629 8.43 4.86 39.19
CA GLY A 629 7.54 5.02 40.33
C GLY A 629 6.56 6.18 40.10
N LEU A 630 5.29 6.00 40.44
CA LEU A 630 4.22 6.95 40.13
C LEU A 630 3.79 7.72 41.38
N PHE A 631 3.71 9.05 41.27
CA PHE A 631 3.19 9.93 42.32
C PHE A 631 1.67 10.13 42.19
N PHE A 632 1.21 10.33 40.96
CA PHE A 632 -0.15 10.74 40.63
C PHE A 632 -0.53 10.26 39.24
N VAL A 633 -1.78 9.86 39.05
CA VAL A 633 -2.36 9.50 37.77
C VAL A 633 -3.78 10.06 37.65
N SER A 634 -4.19 10.41 36.44
CA SER A 634 -5.53 10.86 36.09
C SER A 634 -5.75 10.61 34.59
N PRO A 635 -6.98 10.78 34.06
CA PRO A 635 -7.21 10.69 32.63
C PRO A 635 -6.33 11.62 31.78
N ASN A 636 -5.85 12.75 32.33
CA ASN A 636 -5.14 13.77 31.55
C ASN A 636 -3.69 14.03 31.98
N GLN A 637 -3.25 13.46 33.11
CA GLN A 637 -1.92 13.71 33.67
C GLN A 637 -1.39 12.52 34.47
N ILE A 638 -0.09 12.25 34.34
CA ILE A 638 0.66 11.30 35.18
C ILE A 638 1.95 11.97 35.69
N ASN A 639 2.19 11.95 37.00
CA ASN A 639 3.46 12.38 37.59
C ASN A 639 4.26 11.17 38.03
N PHE A 640 5.53 11.10 37.65
CA PHE A 640 6.37 9.92 37.86
C PHE A 640 7.83 10.29 38.13
N LEU A 641 8.54 9.37 38.77
CA LEU A 641 9.96 9.48 39.10
C LEU A 641 10.80 8.82 38.01
N ILE A 642 11.77 9.56 37.46
CA ILE A 642 12.76 8.97 36.55
C ILE A 642 13.67 8.02 37.35
N PRO A 643 13.82 6.74 36.95
CA PRO A 643 14.68 5.78 37.62
C PRO A 643 16.12 6.29 37.74
N ASP A 644 16.73 6.07 38.90
CA ASP A 644 18.09 6.55 39.19
C ASP A 644 19.14 5.80 38.33
N GLU A 645 18.88 4.55 38.00
CA GLU A 645 19.75 3.65 37.24
C GLU A 645 19.69 3.87 35.71
N ALA A 646 18.80 4.73 35.22
CA ALA A 646 18.63 5.00 33.80
C ALA A 646 19.90 5.66 33.20
N ALA A 647 20.38 5.12 32.07
CA ALA A 647 21.53 5.69 31.37
C ALA A 647 21.23 7.03 30.70
N LEU A 648 22.24 7.90 30.67
CA LEU A 648 22.16 9.21 30.02
C LEU A 648 22.03 9.10 28.49
N GLY A 649 21.43 10.10 27.86
CA GLY A 649 21.18 10.18 26.42
C GLY A 649 19.71 9.99 26.05
N PHE A 650 19.44 9.76 24.77
CA PHE A 650 18.07 9.60 24.28
C PHE A 650 17.38 8.41 24.94
N ALA A 651 16.24 8.69 25.58
CA ALA A 651 15.37 7.69 26.19
C ALA A 651 13.98 7.73 25.57
N ARG A 652 13.32 6.59 25.60
CA ARG A 652 11.97 6.37 25.07
C ARG A 652 11.02 6.12 26.24
N ILE A 653 10.13 7.06 26.52
CA ILE A 653 9.17 7.00 27.62
C ILE A 653 7.85 6.46 27.07
N GLY A 654 7.41 5.32 27.58
CA GLY A 654 6.12 4.71 27.29
C GLY A 654 5.13 4.95 28.43
N ILE A 655 4.01 5.61 28.15
CA ILE A 655 2.91 5.83 29.10
C ILE A 655 1.65 5.18 28.53
N GLY A 656 1.09 4.20 29.25
CA GLY A 656 0.02 3.37 28.70
C GLY A 656 0.50 2.67 27.43
N ARG A 657 -0.04 3.07 26.26
CA ARG A 657 0.42 2.56 24.96
C ARG A 657 1.14 3.60 24.09
N GLY A 658 1.17 4.88 24.51
CA GLY A 658 1.85 5.94 23.78
C GLY A 658 3.34 5.96 24.07
N VAL A 659 4.14 6.45 23.12
CA VAL A 659 5.58 6.59 23.31
C VAL A 659 6.15 7.93 22.83
N LEU A 660 6.96 8.58 23.68
CA LEU A 660 7.64 9.86 23.43
C LEU A 660 9.16 9.66 23.59
N ASN A 661 9.94 10.41 22.80
CA ASN A 661 11.39 10.48 22.98
C ASN A 661 11.74 11.73 23.80
N LEU A 662 12.60 11.56 24.79
CA LEU A 662 13.13 12.66 25.62
C LEU A 662 14.61 12.40 25.93
N ASN A 663 15.39 13.45 26.10
CA ASN A 663 16.79 13.32 26.50
C ASN A 663 16.93 13.19 28.02
N LEU A 664 17.70 12.19 28.48
CA LEU A 664 18.13 12.05 29.86
C LEU A 664 19.50 12.68 30.04
N ASP A 665 19.53 13.88 30.59
CA ASP A 665 20.77 14.58 30.91
C ASP A 665 21.24 14.26 32.33
N ARG A 666 22.54 14.50 32.60
CA ARG A 666 23.10 14.33 33.95
C ARG A 666 22.33 15.20 34.95
N VAL A 667 22.04 16.44 34.56
CA VAL A 667 21.21 17.39 35.31
C VAL A 667 20.22 18.07 34.37
N ALA A 668 19.03 18.35 34.87
CA ALA A 668 17.97 19.11 34.23
C ALA A 668 17.27 19.96 35.31
N PRO A 669 17.90 21.06 35.78
CA PRO A 669 17.45 21.76 36.97
C PRO A 669 16.06 22.38 36.79
N GLY A 670 15.18 22.21 37.78
CA GLY A 670 13.90 22.92 37.87
C GLY A 670 13.62 23.30 39.32
N LEU A 671 13.10 24.51 39.53
CA LEU A 671 12.68 25.02 40.84
C LEU A 671 11.16 24.96 40.93
N PHE A 672 10.61 24.42 42.02
CA PHE A 672 9.17 24.37 42.21
C PHE A 672 8.62 25.77 42.49
N SER A 673 7.46 26.08 41.90
CA SER A 673 6.68 27.26 42.25
C SER A 673 5.46 26.91 43.10
N ALA A 674 5.07 27.79 44.01
CA ALA A 674 3.96 27.57 44.94
C ALA A 674 2.61 27.38 44.24
N ASN A 675 2.47 27.92 43.01
CA ASN A 675 1.28 27.72 42.17
C ASN A 675 1.34 26.44 41.33
N GLY A 676 2.43 25.66 41.40
CA GLY A 676 2.55 24.39 40.68
C GLY A 676 2.51 24.53 39.17
N ASN A 677 3.11 25.60 38.61
CA ASN A 677 3.13 25.87 37.17
C ASN A 677 4.51 26.31 36.66
N GLY A 678 5.54 26.18 37.49
CA GLY A 678 6.91 26.60 37.18
C GLY A 678 7.15 28.11 37.18
N GLN A 679 6.15 28.93 37.53
CA GLN A 679 6.23 30.39 37.53
C GLN A 679 5.72 31.01 38.84
N GLY A 680 6.12 32.24 39.14
CA GLY A 680 5.70 32.96 40.33
C GLY A 680 6.51 32.57 41.58
N VAL A 681 5.89 32.65 42.76
CA VAL A 681 6.60 32.49 44.04
C VAL A 681 7.23 31.11 44.17
N ALA A 682 8.48 31.04 44.63
CA ALA A 682 9.17 29.78 44.84
C ALA A 682 8.54 28.93 45.96
N VAL A 683 8.62 27.61 45.85
CA VAL A 683 8.44 26.71 47.00
C VAL A 683 9.72 26.73 47.81
N ALA A 684 9.73 27.53 48.87
CA ALA A 684 10.88 27.69 49.74
C ALA A 684 10.42 28.15 51.14
N PHE A 685 11.37 28.21 52.08
CA PHE A 685 11.25 29.02 53.29
C PHE A 685 12.55 29.77 53.55
N ALA A 686 12.48 30.88 54.29
CA ALA A 686 13.65 31.62 54.74
C ALA A 686 14.03 31.13 56.14
N ARG A 687 15.27 30.67 56.32
CA ARG A 687 15.82 30.35 57.64
C ARG A 687 16.65 31.52 58.12
N ARG A 688 16.18 32.21 59.16
CA ARG A 688 16.94 33.24 59.85
C ARG A 688 17.74 32.61 60.97
N VAL A 689 19.05 32.82 60.97
CA VAL A 689 19.94 32.54 62.10
C VAL A 689 20.21 33.86 62.82
N LYS A 690 19.85 33.91 64.10
CA LYS A 690 20.01 35.08 64.98
C LYS A 690 21.42 35.15 65.52
N ALA A 691 21.78 36.31 66.08
CA ALA A 691 23.11 36.54 66.66
C ALA A 691 23.49 35.58 67.81
N ASP A 692 22.50 34.97 68.47
CA ASP A 692 22.69 33.97 69.53
C ASP A 692 22.84 32.53 69.01
N GLY A 693 22.84 32.34 67.68
CA GLY A 693 22.93 31.04 67.02
C GLY A 693 21.61 30.27 66.93
N SER A 694 20.52 30.77 67.53
CA SER A 694 19.19 30.19 67.32
C SER A 694 18.66 30.48 65.92
N PHE A 695 17.75 29.64 65.41
CA PHE A 695 17.15 29.86 64.09
C PHE A 695 15.63 29.76 64.09
N VAL A 696 15.00 30.44 63.13
CA VAL A 696 13.57 30.38 62.83
C VAL A 696 13.35 30.20 61.32
N ASN A 697 12.34 29.42 60.95
CA ASN A 697 11.90 29.30 59.56
C ASN A 697 10.69 30.20 59.33
N GLU A 698 10.76 31.03 58.29
CA GLU A 698 9.76 32.01 57.89
C GLU A 698 9.16 31.61 56.54
N ALA A 699 7.83 31.65 56.43
CA ALA A 699 7.15 31.41 55.16
C ALA A 699 7.44 32.55 54.18
N ILE A 700 7.72 32.21 52.93
CA ILE A 700 7.99 33.20 51.86
C ILE A 700 6.83 33.34 50.86
N ALA A 701 5.74 32.60 51.08
CA ALA A 701 4.55 32.59 50.25
C ALA A 701 3.32 32.49 51.14
N GLN A 702 2.24 33.15 50.73
CA GLN A 702 0.91 33.00 51.32
C GLN A 702 -0.12 32.84 50.22
N PHE A 703 -1.18 32.07 50.47
CA PHE A 703 -2.28 31.94 49.54
C PHE A 703 -3.19 33.17 49.65
N ASP A 704 -3.34 33.91 48.55
CA ASP A 704 -4.30 35.01 48.44
C ASP A 704 -5.60 34.48 47.84
N ALA A 705 -6.62 34.35 48.69
CA ALA A 705 -7.93 33.84 48.29
C ALA A 705 -8.65 34.75 47.29
N ALA A 706 -8.37 36.06 47.29
CA ALA A 706 -8.97 36.99 46.33
C ALA A 706 -8.35 36.84 44.93
N GLN A 707 -7.06 36.48 44.85
CA GLN A 707 -6.36 36.26 43.59
C GLN A 707 -6.30 34.78 43.16
N ASN A 708 -6.79 33.87 44.01
CA ASN A 708 -6.74 32.42 43.84
C ASN A 708 -5.33 31.91 43.46
N ARG A 709 -4.30 32.47 44.10
CA ARG A 709 -2.89 32.13 43.86
C ARG A 709 -2.03 32.44 45.07
N PHE A 710 -0.86 31.80 45.14
CA PHE A 710 0.18 32.18 46.09
C PHE A 710 0.86 33.47 45.66
N VAL A 711 1.01 34.38 46.62
CA VAL A 711 1.70 35.67 46.51
C VAL A 711 2.89 35.71 47.48
N PRO A 712 3.96 36.45 47.16
CA PRO A 712 5.18 36.39 47.96
C PRO A 712 5.01 37.17 49.27
N LEU A 713 5.51 36.59 50.36
CA LEU A 713 5.74 37.28 51.63
C LEU A 713 7.12 37.92 51.61
N ALA A 714 7.21 39.15 52.12
CA ALA A 714 8.46 39.89 52.14
C ALA A 714 9.42 39.33 53.19
N ILE A 715 10.62 38.94 52.76
CA ILE A 715 11.70 38.47 53.60
C ILE A 715 12.49 39.68 54.10
N ASP A 716 12.56 39.85 55.41
CA ASP A 716 13.39 40.87 56.05
C ASP A 716 14.82 40.31 56.23
N LEU A 717 15.86 41.01 55.78
CA LEU A 717 17.25 40.55 55.94
C LEU A 717 17.82 40.84 57.35
N GLY A 718 17.06 41.49 58.22
CA GLY A 718 17.39 41.68 59.62
C GLY A 718 18.60 42.59 59.86
N SER A 719 19.20 42.47 61.06
CA SER A 719 20.38 43.24 61.46
C SER A 719 21.70 42.65 60.95
N ALA A 720 22.80 43.41 60.98
CA ALA A 720 24.12 43.01 60.47
C ALA A 720 24.62 41.66 61.01
N ASN A 721 24.20 41.29 62.23
CA ASN A 721 24.62 40.08 62.93
C ASN A 721 23.69 38.87 62.70
N GLU A 722 22.69 39.02 61.84
CA GLU A 722 21.81 37.93 61.41
C GLU A 722 22.16 37.48 59.99
N GLN A 723 21.98 36.19 59.73
CA GLN A 723 22.09 35.61 58.40
C GLN A 723 20.76 34.99 58.01
N VAL A 724 20.31 35.27 56.78
CA VAL A 724 19.08 34.69 56.24
C VAL A 724 19.44 33.78 55.07
N PHE A 725 19.04 32.53 55.19
CA PHE A 725 19.24 31.51 54.16
C PHE A 725 17.92 31.21 53.48
N LEU A 726 17.92 31.11 52.16
CA LEU A 726 16.77 30.68 51.40
C LEU A 726 16.90 29.19 51.10
N ILE A 727 15.95 28.39 51.59
CA ILE A 727 15.90 26.93 51.41
C ILE A 727 14.85 26.62 50.35
N LEU A 728 15.31 26.42 49.12
CA LEU A 728 14.51 26.19 47.91
C LEU A 728 14.36 24.69 47.63
N TYR A 729 13.23 24.35 47.03
CA TYR A 729 12.97 23.00 46.57
C TYR A 729 12.80 22.93 45.05
N GLY A 730 13.29 21.84 44.47
CA GLY A 730 13.26 21.61 43.04
C GLY A 730 13.54 20.16 42.70
N THR A 731 13.94 19.89 41.46
CA THR A 731 14.27 18.54 41.01
C THR A 731 15.24 18.58 39.83
N GLY A 732 16.01 17.50 39.62
CA GLY A 732 16.90 17.35 38.47
C GLY A 732 18.28 17.98 38.62
N PHE A 733 18.71 18.40 39.80
CA PHE A 733 20.06 18.94 40.04
C PHE A 733 20.89 18.15 41.07
N LYS A 734 20.35 17.11 41.72
CA LYS A 734 21.13 16.28 42.68
C LYS A 734 22.38 15.61 42.11
N ARG A 735 22.41 15.38 40.79
CA ARG A 735 23.53 14.73 40.06
C ARG A 735 24.58 15.69 39.50
N ARG A 736 24.53 16.97 39.90
CA ARG A 736 25.58 17.96 39.63
C ARG A 736 26.98 17.40 39.85
N SER A 737 27.89 17.74 38.96
CA SER A 737 29.27 17.25 38.96
C SER A 737 30.03 17.69 40.22
N ASP A 738 29.86 18.94 40.64
CA ASP A 738 30.45 19.53 41.83
C ASP A 738 29.56 20.68 42.35
N LEU A 739 29.64 21.03 43.63
CA LEU A 739 28.89 22.16 44.20
C LEU A 739 29.33 23.50 43.57
N ALA A 740 30.61 23.64 43.20
CA ALA A 740 31.15 24.82 42.53
C ALA A 740 30.58 25.01 41.10
N GLN A 741 29.98 23.97 40.51
CA GLN A 741 29.28 24.05 39.23
C GLN A 741 27.81 24.45 39.37
N VAL A 742 27.38 24.79 40.58
CA VAL A 742 26.03 25.28 40.87
C VAL A 742 26.10 26.78 41.17
N GLN A 743 25.40 27.57 40.37
CA GLN A 743 25.33 29.03 40.49
C GLN A 743 23.87 29.44 40.66
N ALA A 744 23.59 30.26 41.68
CA ALA A 744 22.27 30.84 41.89
C ALA A 744 22.33 32.36 41.76
N HIS A 745 21.36 32.95 41.07
CA HIS A 745 21.24 34.39 40.88
C HIS A 745 19.90 34.88 41.43
N LEU A 746 19.94 35.97 42.20
CA LEU A 746 18.80 36.65 42.79
C LEU A 746 18.78 38.09 42.31
N GLY A 747 17.85 38.43 41.42
CA GLY A 747 17.72 39.79 40.89
C GLY A 747 19.00 40.29 40.20
N GLY A 748 19.71 39.37 39.54
CA GLY A 748 21.01 39.62 38.89
C GLY A 748 22.24 39.56 39.81
N LEU A 749 22.07 39.43 41.13
CA LEU A 749 23.19 39.22 42.05
C LEU A 749 23.46 37.74 42.25
N SER A 750 24.73 37.32 42.19
CA SER A 750 25.12 35.96 42.56
C SER A 750 24.94 35.75 44.07
N ALA A 751 24.39 34.60 44.45
CA ALA A 751 24.31 34.17 45.84
C ALA A 751 25.15 32.94 46.09
N GLU A 752 25.67 32.85 47.31
CA GLU A 752 26.46 31.71 47.74
C GLU A 752 25.57 30.46 47.87
N VAL A 753 25.94 29.42 47.13
CA VAL A 753 25.26 28.11 47.16
C VAL A 753 25.95 27.24 48.21
N LEU A 754 25.27 27.02 49.33
CA LEU A 754 25.80 26.25 50.46
C LEU A 754 25.46 24.76 50.36
N TYR A 755 24.38 24.43 49.66
CA TYR A 755 23.97 23.06 49.41
C TYR A 755 23.15 22.99 48.13
N ALA A 756 23.40 21.97 47.32
CA ALA A 756 22.58 21.59 46.17
C ALA A 756 22.64 20.06 46.06
N GLY A 757 21.53 19.37 46.29
CA GLY A 757 21.51 17.91 46.39
C GLY A 757 20.13 17.36 46.67
N ALA A 758 20.02 16.05 46.89
CA ALA A 758 18.75 15.43 47.30
C ALA A 758 18.28 16.01 48.65
N GLN A 759 16.96 16.20 48.81
CA GLN A 759 16.40 16.64 50.10
C GLN A 759 16.48 15.52 51.16
N GLY A 760 16.31 14.25 50.74
CA GLY A 760 16.59 13.07 51.56
C GLY A 760 15.35 12.32 52.07
N GLU A 761 14.17 12.93 52.10
CA GLU A 761 12.93 12.31 52.61
C GLU A 761 11.91 12.05 51.48
N LEU A 762 11.79 12.98 50.54
CA LEU A 762 10.85 12.89 49.43
C LEU A 762 11.56 12.42 48.14
N ALA A 763 11.03 11.36 47.54
CA ALA A 763 11.61 10.75 46.34
C ALA A 763 11.67 11.76 45.19
N GLY A 764 12.85 11.98 44.63
CA GLY A 764 13.08 12.90 43.51
C GLY A 764 13.01 14.39 43.86
N LEU A 765 12.88 14.75 45.15
CA LEU A 765 12.94 16.14 45.59
C LEU A 765 14.39 16.53 45.87
N ASP A 766 14.83 17.62 45.24
CA ASP A 766 16.13 18.22 45.45
C ASP A 766 15.97 19.52 46.27
N GLN A 767 16.99 19.85 47.06
CA GLN A 767 17.04 21.02 47.92
C GLN A 767 18.26 21.89 47.58
N LEU A 768 18.05 23.21 47.60
CA LEU A 768 19.06 24.23 47.35
C LEU A 768 19.08 25.21 48.54
N ASN A 769 20.24 25.41 49.17
CA ASN A 769 20.42 26.36 50.27
C ASN A 769 21.26 27.54 49.81
N LEU A 770 20.71 28.75 49.87
CA LEU A 770 21.37 29.97 49.44
C LEU A 770 21.53 30.93 50.60
N LEU A 771 22.71 31.55 50.78
CA LEU A 771 22.83 32.73 51.64
C LEU A 771 22.27 33.94 50.89
N LEU A 772 21.29 34.65 51.47
CA LEU A 772 20.73 35.86 50.85
C LEU A 772 21.72 37.03 50.95
N PRO A 773 22.19 37.60 49.82
CA PRO A 773 23.06 38.77 49.85
C PRO A 773 22.35 39.97 50.45
N ARG A 774 23.00 40.67 51.40
CA ARG A 774 22.43 41.88 52.03
C ARG A 774 22.13 43.00 51.03
N ALA A 775 22.82 43.01 49.88
CA ALA A 775 22.59 43.94 48.77
C ALA A 775 21.20 43.79 48.10
N LEU A 776 20.42 42.77 48.49
CA LEU A 776 19.03 42.61 48.08
C LEU A 776 18.04 43.42 48.93
N ALA A 777 18.45 43.95 50.10
CA ALA A 777 17.56 44.72 50.98
C ALA A 777 16.83 45.83 50.22
N GLY A 778 15.52 45.93 50.40
CA GLY A 778 14.67 46.93 49.73
C GLY A 778 14.41 46.71 48.24
N ARG A 779 14.86 45.61 47.62
CA ARG A 779 14.67 45.39 46.17
C ARG A 779 13.26 44.96 45.77
N GLY A 780 12.37 44.62 46.71
CA GLY A 780 11.01 44.18 46.39
C GLY A 780 11.01 42.79 45.76
N ASP A 781 10.31 42.62 44.63
CA ASP A 781 10.25 41.32 43.94
C ASP A 781 11.56 40.99 43.24
N VAL A 782 12.10 39.81 43.53
CA VAL A 782 13.42 39.34 43.11
C VAL A 782 13.28 38.00 42.41
N THR A 783 13.69 37.95 41.13
CA THR A 783 13.76 36.72 40.35
C THR A 783 14.91 35.84 40.83
N VAL A 784 14.63 34.57 41.08
CA VAL A 784 15.60 33.54 41.45
C VAL A 784 15.77 32.57 40.28
N THR A 785 17.01 32.36 39.85
CA THR A 785 17.39 31.34 38.87
C THR A 785 18.56 30.49 39.39
N LEU A 786 18.58 29.23 38.96
CA LEU A 786 19.64 28.28 39.23
C LEU A 786 20.29 27.86 37.92
N MET A 787 21.59 27.64 37.94
CA MET A 787 22.33 26.94 36.89
C MET A 787 23.16 25.84 37.53
N ALA A 788 23.04 24.60 37.07
CA ALA A 788 23.86 23.48 37.52
C ALA A 788 24.54 22.83 36.31
N ASP A 789 25.86 22.65 36.37
CA ASP A 789 26.69 22.12 35.26
C ASP A 789 26.42 22.83 33.92
N GLY A 790 26.14 24.14 33.95
CA GLY A 790 25.82 24.95 32.76
C GLY A 790 24.37 24.87 32.26
N PHE A 791 23.50 24.10 32.91
CA PHE A 791 22.08 23.99 32.55
C PHE A 791 21.20 24.88 33.45
N PRO A 792 20.40 25.81 32.88
CA PRO A 792 19.57 26.72 33.67
C PRO A 792 18.25 26.08 34.11
N SER A 793 17.71 26.54 35.25
CA SER A 793 16.35 26.28 35.70
C SER A 793 15.34 27.26 35.13
N ASN A 794 14.05 27.01 35.38
CA ASN A 794 13.03 28.05 35.33
C ASN A 794 13.32 29.17 36.36
N ALA A 795 12.73 30.32 36.11
CA ALA A 795 12.77 31.47 37.00
C ALA A 795 11.57 31.47 37.97
N VAL A 796 11.85 31.59 39.26
CA VAL A 796 10.84 31.76 40.31
C VAL A 796 11.03 33.10 41.02
N GLN A 797 10.11 33.49 41.89
CA GLN A 797 10.10 34.80 42.54
C GLN A 797 10.16 34.65 44.06
N ILE A 798 10.84 35.61 44.70
CA ILE A 798 10.74 35.89 46.14
C ILE A 798 10.54 37.40 46.32
N ARG A 799 10.14 37.84 47.51
CA ARG A 799 10.06 39.27 47.83
C ARG A 799 11.01 39.60 48.98
N ILE A 800 11.82 40.63 48.81
CA ILE A 800 12.75 41.14 49.83
C ILE A 800 12.26 42.51 50.30
N LYS A 801 12.21 42.68 51.63
CA LYS A 801 11.83 43.93 52.29
C LYS A 801 12.99 44.90 52.39
#